data_AF-A0A7J9AQ68-F1
#
_entry.id   AF-A0A7J9AQ68-F1
#
_cell.length_a   1.000
_cell.length_b   1.000
_cell.length_c   1.000
_cell.angle_alpha   90.00
_cell.angle_beta   90.00
_cell.angle_gamma   90.00
#
_symmetry.space_group_name_H-M   'P 1'
#
loop_
_entity.id
_entity.type
_entity.pdbx_description
1 polymer ?
#
loop_
_entity_poly.entity_id
_entity_poly.type
_entity_poly.pdbx_seq_one_letter_code
_entity_poly.pdbx_strand_id
1 'polypeptide(L)'
;MVEENPRDVGHEMDELSIVYGDESLPRLYENSRISTDQLPGQSGIVRRAVALGRYLQNPLAMVATLCGPGKEILSWKLNPMENFLTADEKYGMIEQVLVDVTNQVGLDANLAASHEWLFAPLQFISGLGPRKAASLQRSLVRVGTIFTRKDFLSAHGLDKKVFVNAVAFLRVRRSGLAANSSQFIDLLDDTRIHPESYLVAQELAKDVYDEDLKGDNDDEDALEMAIEHVRDRPGLLKRLRLDNYLKSKDRQNKRETFYDIRRELIQGFQDWRKPYKEPSQDEEFFMISGETEDTLAEGRIVQATVRRVQGGRAICALESGLTGIIMKEDYADDWRDIIELSDRLREGDILTCKIKSIQKNRYQVFLVCKDSEMRSNRHQHVQNLDPYYHEERSSIQSEQEKARKEKELAKKHFKPRMIVHPRFQNITADEAVEYLCDKEPGESIVRPSSRGPSYLTLTLKVYDGVYAHKEIVEGGKEHKDITSLLRIGKTLKIGEDTFEDLDEVMDRYVDPLVSHLKAMLSYRKFRKGTKSDVDKLLTIERQEYPMRIVYCFGISHEHPGTFILTYIRSTNPHHEYVGLYPKGFKFRKRMFEDIDRLVAYFQRHIDDPQNESAPSIRSVAAMVPMRSPAAGSSAGASTGSGWGGPTNEGSWRGQSFDRAQSSTPGSRTGRNDNRNSSSRDGHPSGAPRPYGGRGRGRGSYNSSRGHNEGQDSSYNGTPKRDSGNKRVEDGLGNFPGAKVQNSPGREAFPGGWGGSAGTQSGSGSGWQ
;
A
#
# COMPACT_ATOMS: atom_id res chain seq x y z
N MET A 1 -15.87 -36.98 3.24
CA MET A 1 -16.64 -37.03 1.98
C MET A 1 -16.99 -35.62 1.53
N VAL A 2 -18.03 -34.96 2.06
CA VAL A 2 -18.44 -33.61 1.59
C VAL A 2 -17.31 -32.55 1.70
N GLU A 3 -16.43 -32.62 2.70
CA GLU A 3 -15.31 -31.66 2.83
C GLU A 3 -14.16 -31.86 1.81
N GLU A 4 -14.04 -33.05 1.20
CA GLU A 4 -12.97 -33.34 0.22
C GLU A 4 -13.49 -33.23 -1.22
N ASN A 5 -14.73 -33.67 -1.48
CA ASN A 5 -15.44 -33.49 -2.74
C ASN A 5 -16.86 -32.96 -2.43
N PRO A 6 -17.08 -31.64 -2.31
CA PRO A 6 -18.39 -31.06 -1.99
C PRO A 6 -19.44 -31.21 -3.10
N ARG A 7 -19.05 -31.72 -4.29
CA ARG A 7 -19.96 -32.12 -5.37
C ARG A 7 -20.28 -33.62 -5.39
N ASP A 8 -19.56 -34.47 -4.65
CA ASP A 8 -19.92 -35.88 -4.46
C ASP A 8 -20.98 -35.99 -3.35
N VAL A 9 -22.19 -35.55 -3.65
CA VAL A 9 -23.41 -35.92 -2.90
C VAL A 9 -23.90 -37.30 -3.36
N GLY A 10 -24.55 -38.03 -2.46
CA GLY A 10 -25.07 -39.37 -2.78
C GLY A 10 -26.25 -39.32 -3.75
N HIS A 11 -26.50 -40.45 -4.44
CA HIS A 11 -27.52 -40.62 -5.48
C HIS A 11 -28.95 -40.15 -5.15
N GLU A 12 -29.29 -39.97 -3.87
CA GLU A 12 -30.57 -39.41 -3.42
C GLU A 12 -30.70 -37.89 -3.68
N MET A 13 -29.62 -37.22 -4.10
CA MET A 13 -29.55 -35.77 -4.36
C MET A 13 -29.22 -35.43 -5.82
N ASP A 14 -29.30 -36.39 -6.75
CA ASP A 14 -28.94 -36.19 -8.17
C ASP A 14 -29.79 -35.09 -8.89
N GLU A 15 -30.92 -34.67 -8.31
CA GLU A 15 -31.77 -33.56 -8.80
C GLU A 15 -31.30 -32.15 -8.33
N LEU A 16 -30.32 -32.04 -7.43
CA LEU A 16 -29.88 -30.77 -6.83
C LEU A 16 -28.48 -30.38 -7.31
N SER A 17 -28.34 -29.20 -7.96
CA SER A 17 -27.03 -28.66 -8.32
C SER A 17 -26.34 -27.98 -7.13
N ILE A 18 -25.05 -28.28 -6.94
CA ILE A 18 -24.19 -27.64 -5.94
C ILE A 18 -23.27 -26.64 -6.65
N VAL A 19 -23.48 -25.36 -6.35
CA VAL A 19 -22.79 -24.24 -6.98
C VAL A 19 -22.15 -23.36 -5.91
N TYR A 20 -20.90 -22.98 -6.12
CA TYR A 20 -20.22 -22.01 -5.28
C TYR A 20 -20.77 -20.60 -5.52
N GLY A 21 -20.85 -19.79 -4.46
CA GLY A 21 -21.25 -18.39 -4.55
C GLY A 21 -20.20 -17.48 -3.94
N ASP A 22 -20.08 -16.28 -4.49
CA ASP A 22 -19.19 -15.25 -3.97
C ASP A 22 -19.64 -14.78 -2.56
N GLU A 23 -18.73 -14.89 -1.58
CA GLU A 23 -18.96 -14.43 -0.21
C GLU A 23 -18.70 -12.93 -0.01
N SER A 24 -18.13 -12.21 -0.99
CA SER A 24 -17.68 -10.82 -0.81
C SER A 24 -18.79 -9.88 -0.33
N LEU A 25 -19.99 -10.00 -0.91
CA LEU A 25 -21.19 -9.26 -0.52
C LEU A 25 -21.89 -9.86 0.72
N PRO A 26 -22.13 -11.19 0.82
CA PRO A 26 -22.64 -11.82 2.03
C PRO A 26 -21.88 -11.50 3.33
N ARG A 27 -20.55 -11.35 3.28
CA ARG A 27 -19.71 -10.94 4.43
C ARG A 27 -19.98 -9.50 4.89
N LEU A 28 -20.35 -8.60 3.97
CA LEU A 28 -20.79 -7.24 4.33
C LEU A 28 -22.17 -7.28 4.97
N TYR A 29 -23.10 -8.08 4.42
CA TYR A 29 -24.43 -8.24 4.98
C TYR A 29 -24.37 -8.82 6.41
N GLU A 30 -23.58 -9.86 6.66
CA GLU A 30 -23.39 -10.46 7.99
C GLU A 30 -23.15 -9.42 9.09
N ASN A 31 -22.30 -8.43 8.82
CA ASN A 31 -21.89 -7.39 9.76
C ASN A 31 -22.73 -6.10 9.68
N SER A 32 -23.64 -6.00 8.70
CA SER A 32 -24.51 -4.84 8.51
C SER A 32 -25.56 -4.71 9.62
N ARG A 33 -26.08 -3.49 9.80
CA ARG A 33 -27.21 -3.29 10.72
C ARG A 33 -28.47 -4.01 10.22
N ILE A 34 -28.74 -3.91 8.91
CA ILE A 34 -29.96 -4.44 8.29
C ILE A 34 -30.09 -5.97 8.41
N SER A 35 -28.98 -6.72 8.49
CA SER A 35 -29.05 -8.16 8.76
C SER A 35 -29.46 -8.49 10.19
N THR A 36 -29.13 -7.63 11.17
CA THR A 36 -29.57 -7.78 12.55
C THR A 36 -31.06 -7.46 12.67
N ASP A 37 -31.52 -6.44 11.95
CA ASP A 37 -32.94 -6.04 11.92
C ASP A 37 -33.81 -7.10 11.21
N GLN A 38 -33.34 -7.69 10.09
CA GLN A 38 -34.08 -8.72 9.33
C GLN A 38 -33.97 -10.15 9.90
N LEU A 39 -32.89 -10.48 10.62
CA LEU A 39 -32.63 -11.82 11.18
C LEU A 39 -32.26 -11.73 12.67
N PRO A 40 -33.17 -11.23 13.53
CA PRO A 40 -32.91 -11.06 14.95
C PRO A 40 -32.60 -12.39 15.64
N GLY A 41 -31.62 -12.38 16.55
CA GLY A 41 -31.20 -13.57 17.30
C GLY A 41 -30.33 -14.57 16.52
N GLN A 42 -30.19 -14.43 15.19
CA GLN A 42 -29.37 -15.34 14.38
C GLN A 42 -27.87 -15.01 14.46
N SER A 43 -27.03 -16.05 14.36
CA SER A 43 -25.57 -15.92 14.33
C SER A 43 -25.05 -15.40 12.98
N GLY A 44 -23.84 -14.83 12.96
CA GLY A 44 -23.26 -14.22 11.76
C GLY A 44 -23.20 -15.16 10.55
N ILE A 45 -22.73 -16.40 10.77
CA ILE A 45 -22.64 -17.43 9.71
C ILE A 45 -24.02 -17.77 9.10
N VAL A 46 -25.09 -17.81 9.90
CA VAL A 46 -26.46 -18.02 9.40
C VAL A 46 -26.92 -16.84 8.55
N ARG A 47 -26.62 -15.60 8.96
CA ARG A 47 -26.92 -14.40 8.17
C ARG A 47 -26.15 -14.37 6.85
N ARG A 48 -24.89 -14.81 6.85
CA ARG A 48 -24.07 -14.97 5.64
C ARG A 48 -24.67 -16.01 4.69
N ALA A 49 -25.05 -17.18 5.19
CA ALA A 49 -25.67 -18.24 4.39
C ALA A 49 -27.01 -17.78 3.76
N VAL A 50 -27.86 -17.09 4.53
CA VAL A 50 -29.11 -16.50 4.01
C VAL A 50 -28.82 -15.43 2.96
N ALA A 51 -27.80 -14.59 3.15
CA ALA A 51 -27.39 -13.59 2.16
C ALA A 51 -26.86 -14.22 0.86
N LEU A 52 -26.10 -15.31 0.96
CA LEU A 52 -25.59 -16.06 -0.20
C LEU A 52 -26.74 -16.62 -1.06
N GLY A 53 -27.72 -17.28 -0.43
CA GLY A 53 -28.91 -17.79 -1.12
C GLY A 53 -29.77 -16.68 -1.73
N ARG A 54 -30.00 -15.58 -1.00
CA ARG A 54 -30.72 -14.41 -1.53
C ARG A 54 -29.97 -13.70 -2.66
N TYR A 55 -28.64 -13.69 -2.62
CA TYR A 55 -27.81 -13.07 -3.66
C TYR A 55 -27.90 -13.87 -4.97
N LEU A 56 -27.89 -15.21 -4.89
CA LEU A 56 -28.15 -16.08 -6.03
C LEU A 56 -29.56 -15.88 -6.62
N GLN A 57 -30.58 -15.73 -5.76
CA GLN A 57 -31.97 -15.51 -6.18
C GLN A 57 -32.20 -14.12 -6.82
N ASN A 58 -31.67 -13.05 -6.21
CA ASN A 58 -31.83 -11.69 -6.70
C ASN A 58 -30.64 -10.80 -6.29
N PRO A 59 -29.59 -10.72 -7.14
CA PRO A 59 -28.41 -9.89 -6.88
C PRO A 59 -28.76 -8.42 -6.63
N LEU A 60 -29.71 -7.88 -7.41
CA LEU A 60 -30.12 -6.47 -7.33
C LEU A 60 -30.69 -6.12 -5.94
N ALA A 61 -31.56 -6.96 -5.39
CA ALA A 61 -32.15 -6.73 -4.07
C ALA A 61 -31.09 -6.77 -2.96
N MET A 62 -30.12 -7.69 -3.05
CA MET A 62 -29.06 -7.80 -2.05
C MET A 62 -28.03 -6.65 -2.13
N VAL A 63 -27.63 -6.22 -3.32
CA VAL A 63 -26.79 -5.02 -3.51
C VAL A 63 -27.51 -3.76 -2.99
N ALA A 64 -28.78 -3.58 -3.36
CA ALA A 64 -29.59 -2.47 -2.89
C ALA A 64 -29.79 -2.46 -1.37
N THR A 65 -29.79 -3.63 -0.72
CA THR A 65 -29.92 -3.77 0.75
C THR A 65 -28.74 -3.15 1.50
N LEU A 66 -27.53 -3.23 0.93
CA LEU A 66 -26.32 -2.60 1.49
C LEU A 66 -26.21 -1.09 1.20
N CYS A 67 -27.14 -0.54 0.43
CA CYS A 67 -27.27 0.90 0.19
C CYS A 67 -28.22 1.56 1.21
N GLY A 68 -28.32 0.98 2.41
CA GLY A 68 -29.09 1.54 3.52
C GLY A 68 -28.42 2.77 4.15
N PRO A 69 -28.93 3.25 5.31
CA PRO A 69 -28.40 4.43 5.98
C PRO A 69 -26.92 4.35 6.38
N GLY A 70 -26.36 3.16 6.53
CA GLY A 70 -24.94 2.93 6.82
C GLY A 70 -24.04 2.96 5.57
N LYS A 71 -24.61 2.92 4.37
CA LYS A 71 -23.91 2.78 3.08
C LYS A 71 -22.83 1.68 3.10
N GLU A 72 -23.12 0.54 3.73
CA GLU A 72 -22.21 -0.60 3.87
C GLU A 72 -21.63 -1.07 2.52
N ILE A 73 -22.34 -0.85 1.41
CA ILE A 73 -21.89 -1.08 0.04
C ILE A 73 -20.54 -0.41 -0.31
N LEU A 74 -20.20 0.71 0.34
CA LEU A 74 -18.93 1.42 0.11
C LEU A 74 -17.70 0.61 0.56
N SER A 75 -17.88 -0.33 1.49
CA SER A 75 -16.84 -1.27 1.91
C SER A 75 -16.65 -2.46 0.96
N TRP A 76 -17.50 -2.58 -0.08
CA TRP A 76 -17.34 -3.60 -1.11
C TRP A 76 -16.20 -3.22 -2.05
N LYS A 77 -15.15 -4.05 -2.08
CA LYS A 77 -13.99 -3.88 -2.94
C LYS A 77 -14.29 -4.42 -4.32
N LEU A 78 -14.62 -3.53 -5.25
CA LEU A 78 -14.98 -3.88 -6.62
C LEU A 78 -13.80 -3.71 -7.59
N ASN A 79 -12.85 -2.83 -7.28
CA ASN A 79 -11.71 -2.56 -8.15
C ASN A 79 -10.47 -2.15 -7.33
N PRO A 80 -9.25 -2.62 -7.67
CA PRO A 80 -8.01 -2.19 -6.99
C PRO A 80 -7.78 -0.66 -6.96
N MET A 81 -8.30 0.06 -7.96
CA MET A 81 -8.18 1.51 -8.11
C MET A 81 -9.29 2.31 -7.41
N GLU A 82 -10.23 1.68 -6.71
CA GLU A 82 -11.36 2.40 -6.07
C GLU A 82 -10.91 3.40 -4.99
N ASN A 83 -9.71 3.24 -4.44
CA ASN A 83 -9.10 4.15 -3.46
C ASN A 83 -8.81 5.56 -4.02
N PHE A 84 -8.86 5.76 -5.34
CA PHE A 84 -8.73 7.08 -5.95
C PHE A 84 -10.05 7.87 -5.98
N LEU A 85 -11.18 7.24 -5.65
CA LEU A 85 -12.50 7.89 -5.58
C LEU A 85 -12.81 8.31 -4.15
N THR A 86 -13.46 9.47 -3.99
CA THR A 86 -14.10 9.82 -2.72
C THR A 86 -15.31 8.92 -2.46
N ALA A 87 -15.71 8.81 -1.19
CA ALA A 87 -16.88 8.03 -0.80
C ALA A 87 -18.18 8.49 -1.48
N ASP A 88 -18.32 9.79 -1.76
CA ASP A 88 -19.48 10.36 -2.44
C ASP A 88 -19.46 10.11 -3.95
N GLU A 89 -18.30 10.15 -4.61
CA GLU A 89 -18.14 9.74 -6.02
C GLU A 89 -18.43 8.24 -6.19
N LYS A 90 -17.85 7.38 -5.34
CA LYS A 90 -18.12 5.93 -5.34
C LYS A 90 -19.61 5.67 -5.12
N TYR A 91 -20.25 6.36 -4.18
CA TYR A 91 -21.69 6.22 -3.95
C TYR A 91 -22.53 6.72 -5.14
N GLY A 92 -22.19 7.87 -5.73
CA GLY A 92 -22.93 8.42 -6.87
C GLY A 92 -22.93 7.51 -8.09
N MET A 93 -21.81 6.83 -8.36
CA MET A 93 -21.73 5.80 -9.41
C MET A 93 -22.57 4.56 -9.09
N ILE A 94 -22.55 4.09 -7.83
CA ILE A 94 -23.38 2.97 -7.39
C ILE A 94 -24.88 3.33 -7.50
N GLU A 95 -25.27 4.53 -7.05
CA GLU A 95 -26.65 5.03 -7.12
C GLU A 95 -27.14 5.14 -8.56
N GLN A 96 -26.33 5.69 -9.48
CA GLN A 96 -26.67 5.77 -10.90
C GLN A 96 -26.90 4.39 -11.53
N VAL A 97 -25.98 3.45 -11.32
CA VAL A 97 -26.10 2.07 -11.85
C VAL A 97 -27.31 1.35 -11.24
N LEU A 98 -27.57 1.53 -9.94
CA LEU A 98 -28.74 0.93 -9.29
C LEU A 98 -30.06 1.53 -9.78
N VAL A 99 -30.10 2.83 -10.08
CA VAL A 99 -31.26 3.46 -10.74
C VAL A 99 -31.47 2.83 -12.11
N ASP A 100 -30.46 2.79 -12.98
CA ASP A 100 -30.60 2.22 -14.33
C ASP A 100 -31.07 0.76 -14.30
N VAL A 101 -30.41 -0.10 -13.50
CA VAL A 101 -30.75 -1.52 -13.42
C VAL A 101 -32.11 -1.76 -12.74
N THR A 102 -32.47 -0.98 -11.71
CA THR A 102 -33.77 -1.14 -11.04
C THR A 102 -34.93 -0.77 -11.96
N ASN A 103 -34.82 0.33 -12.71
CA ASN A 103 -35.88 0.73 -13.64
C ASN A 103 -35.94 -0.20 -14.87
N GLN A 104 -34.81 -0.79 -15.29
CA GLN A 104 -34.81 -1.85 -16.32
C GLN A 104 -35.50 -3.13 -15.83
N VAL A 105 -35.16 -3.65 -14.64
CA VAL A 105 -35.73 -4.93 -14.13
C VAL A 105 -37.18 -4.75 -13.67
N GLY A 106 -37.50 -3.63 -13.02
CA GLY A 106 -38.77 -3.40 -12.34
C GLY A 106 -38.85 -4.05 -10.96
N LEU A 107 -39.85 -3.65 -10.18
CA LEU A 107 -40.13 -4.20 -8.84
C LEU A 107 -41.56 -4.71 -8.77
N ASP A 108 -41.72 -5.98 -8.41
CA ASP A 108 -43.01 -6.61 -8.11
C ASP A 108 -43.48 -6.20 -6.71
N ALA A 109 -44.51 -5.37 -6.65
CA ALA A 109 -44.98 -4.78 -5.40
C ALA A 109 -45.65 -5.79 -4.45
N ASN A 110 -46.37 -6.78 -4.99
CA ASN A 110 -47.07 -7.79 -4.20
C ASN A 110 -46.09 -8.85 -3.65
N LEU A 111 -45.07 -9.21 -4.44
CA LEU A 111 -43.98 -10.08 -3.97
C LEU A 111 -43.12 -9.36 -2.92
N ALA A 112 -42.80 -8.07 -3.11
CA ALA A 112 -42.06 -7.29 -2.12
C ALA A 112 -42.85 -7.11 -0.81
N ALA A 113 -44.16 -6.87 -0.87
CA ALA A 113 -45.03 -6.85 0.32
C ALA A 113 -45.03 -8.16 1.12
N SER A 114 -44.71 -9.29 0.46
CA SER A 114 -44.62 -10.60 1.09
C SER A 114 -43.23 -10.92 1.66
N HIS A 115 -42.18 -10.24 1.18
CA HIS A 115 -40.79 -10.50 1.56
C HIS A 115 -39.98 -9.19 1.71
N GLU A 116 -39.77 -8.75 2.95
CA GLU A 116 -39.20 -7.42 3.26
C GLU A 116 -37.90 -7.10 2.52
N TRP A 117 -37.01 -8.08 2.37
CA TRP A 117 -35.70 -7.90 1.73
C TRP A 117 -35.79 -7.52 0.23
N LEU A 118 -36.92 -7.79 -0.42
CA LEU A 118 -37.18 -7.38 -1.81
C LEU A 118 -37.60 -5.91 -1.95
N PHE A 119 -37.84 -5.18 -0.85
CA PHE A 119 -38.10 -3.74 -0.91
C PHE A 119 -36.86 -2.88 -1.15
N ALA A 120 -35.65 -3.41 -0.96
CA ALA A 120 -34.44 -2.59 -1.02
C ALA A 120 -34.23 -1.84 -2.35
N PRO A 121 -34.55 -2.39 -3.54
CA PRO A 121 -34.48 -1.64 -4.80
C PRO A 121 -35.49 -0.48 -4.91
N LEU A 122 -36.55 -0.45 -4.11
CA LEU A 122 -37.62 0.56 -4.21
C LEU A 122 -37.10 2.01 -4.10
N GLN A 123 -35.98 2.23 -3.42
CA GLN A 123 -35.37 3.55 -3.33
C GLN A 123 -34.73 4.05 -4.64
N PHE A 124 -34.45 3.16 -5.59
CA PHE A 124 -33.81 3.47 -6.87
C PHE A 124 -34.78 3.55 -8.06
N ILE A 125 -36.09 3.34 -7.83
CA ILE A 125 -37.11 3.60 -8.85
C ILE A 125 -37.21 5.10 -9.13
N SER A 126 -37.33 5.46 -10.41
CA SER A 126 -37.43 6.82 -10.90
C SER A 126 -38.53 7.62 -10.18
N GLY A 127 -38.18 8.81 -9.67
CA GLY A 127 -39.09 9.67 -8.89
C GLY A 127 -39.29 9.29 -7.43
N LEU A 128 -38.84 8.09 -7.00
CA LEU A 128 -38.68 7.72 -5.60
C LEU A 128 -37.29 8.17 -5.08
N GLY A 129 -36.78 7.47 -4.07
CA GLY A 129 -35.66 7.87 -3.22
C GLY A 129 -35.92 7.39 -1.78
N PRO A 130 -34.89 7.29 -0.92
CA PRO A 130 -34.97 6.56 0.35
C PRO A 130 -36.16 6.97 1.24
N ARG A 131 -36.43 8.28 1.34
CA ARG A 131 -37.57 8.81 2.12
C ARG A 131 -38.95 8.42 1.56
N LYS A 132 -39.11 8.45 0.24
CA LYS A 132 -40.38 8.11 -0.43
C LYS A 132 -40.60 6.61 -0.46
N ALA A 133 -39.57 5.84 -0.79
CA ALA A 133 -39.58 4.38 -0.76
C ALA A 133 -39.94 3.84 0.63
N ALA A 134 -39.30 4.35 1.70
CA ALA A 134 -39.64 3.96 3.08
C ALA A 134 -41.06 4.36 3.49
N SER A 135 -41.68 5.37 2.85
CA SER A 135 -43.09 5.71 3.07
C SER A 135 -44.03 4.76 2.32
N LEU A 136 -43.71 4.47 1.07
CA LEU A 136 -44.46 3.54 0.23
C LEU A 136 -44.41 2.11 0.81
N GLN A 137 -43.23 1.59 1.18
CA GLN A 137 -43.05 0.30 1.85
C GLN A 137 -43.98 0.14 3.07
N ARG A 138 -44.01 1.12 3.98
CA ARG A 138 -44.90 1.11 5.16
C ARG A 138 -46.39 1.16 4.82
N SER A 139 -46.74 1.70 3.65
CA SER A 139 -48.10 1.71 3.13
C SER A 139 -48.46 0.34 2.52
N LEU A 140 -47.56 -0.23 1.71
CA LEU A 140 -47.70 -1.54 1.09
C LEU A 140 -47.84 -2.67 2.12
N VAL A 141 -46.96 -2.72 3.12
CA VAL A 141 -47.02 -3.71 4.21
C VAL A 141 -48.30 -3.59 5.04
N ARG A 142 -48.92 -2.40 5.11
CA ARG A 142 -50.18 -2.18 5.85
C ARG A 142 -51.42 -2.63 5.07
N VAL A 143 -51.44 -2.42 3.76
CA VAL A 143 -52.59 -2.75 2.90
C VAL A 143 -52.52 -4.20 2.39
N GLY A 144 -51.31 -4.76 2.25
CA GLY A 144 -51.06 -6.17 1.95
C GLY A 144 -51.05 -6.52 0.45
N THR A 145 -51.99 -5.98 -0.34
CA THR A 145 -52.16 -6.35 -1.76
C THR A 145 -52.58 -5.17 -2.64
N ILE A 146 -52.00 -5.09 -3.84
CA ILE A 146 -52.40 -4.18 -4.92
C ILE A 146 -52.99 -4.98 -6.08
N PHE A 147 -54.04 -4.44 -6.70
CA PHE A 147 -54.71 -5.04 -7.85
C PHE A 147 -54.65 -4.15 -9.10
N THR A 148 -54.48 -2.83 -8.95
CA THR A 148 -54.17 -1.94 -10.06
C THR A 148 -53.07 -0.94 -9.72
N ARG A 149 -52.26 -0.58 -10.71
CA ARG A 149 -51.31 0.55 -10.62
C ARG A 149 -51.98 1.84 -10.13
N LYS A 150 -53.28 2.08 -10.39
CA LYS A 150 -53.99 3.27 -9.89
C LYS A 150 -53.99 3.36 -8.35
N ASP A 151 -53.88 2.24 -7.64
CA ASP A 151 -53.84 2.17 -6.17
C ASP A 151 -52.61 2.90 -5.59
N PHE A 152 -51.51 3.00 -6.35
CA PHE A 152 -50.34 3.80 -5.94
C PHE A 152 -50.67 5.29 -5.77
N LEU A 153 -51.63 5.82 -6.54
CA LEU A 153 -52.08 7.20 -6.47
C LEU A 153 -53.20 7.38 -5.41
N SER A 154 -54.19 6.48 -5.38
CA SER A 154 -55.38 6.62 -4.53
C SER A 154 -55.18 6.08 -3.11
N ALA A 155 -54.67 4.86 -2.96
CA ALA A 155 -54.54 4.17 -1.67
C ALA A 155 -53.19 4.41 -0.99
N HIS A 156 -52.11 4.51 -1.77
CA HIS A 156 -50.75 4.68 -1.23
C HIS A 156 -50.24 6.14 -1.26
N GLY A 157 -50.97 7.05 -1.88
CA GLY A 157 -50.74 8.50 -1.78
C GLY A 157 -49.45 9.00 -2.45
N LEU A 158 -49.01 8.40 -3.56
CA LEU A 158 -47.93 8.99 -4.36
C LEU A 158 -48.38 10.28 -5.04
N ASP A 159 -47.56 11.33 -4.97
CA ASP A 159 -47.79 12.57 -5.71
C ASP A 159 -47.95 12.29 -7.21
N LYS A 160 -48.82 13.02 -7.93
CA LYS A 160 -49.04 12.84 -9.38
C LYS A 160 -47.74 12.82 -10.22
N LYS A 161 -46.76 13.67 -9.89
CA LYS A 161 -45.45 13.69 -10.57
C LYS A 161 -44.58 12.48 -10.23
N VAL A 162 -44.68 11.96 -9.01
CA VAL A 162 -43.95 10.75 -8.57
C VAL A 162 -44.57 9.52 -9.21
N PHE A 163 -45.90 9.46 -9.27
CA PHE A 163 -46.65 8.42 -9.94
C PHE A 163 -46.21 8.27 -11.40
N VAL A 164 -46.26 9.35 -12.20
CA VAL A 164 -45.84 9.33 -13.61
C VAL A 164 -44.39 8.85 -13.79
N ASN A 165 -43.49 9.26 -12.89
CA ASN A 165 -42.09 8.85 -12.98
C ASN A 165 -41.84 7.40 -12.55
N ALA A 166 -42.64 6.84 -11.63
CA ALA A 166 -42.35 5.56 -10.97
C ALA A 166 -43.19 4.38 -11.48
N VAL A 167 -44.43 4.63 -11.91
CA VAL A 167 -45.46 3.58 -12.02
C VAL A 167 -45.17 2.53 -13.10
N ALA A 168 -44.51 2.91 -14.21
CA ALA A 168 -44.11 1.97 -15.27
C ALA A 168 -43.09 0.90 -14.79
N PHE A 169 -42.36 1.19 -13.70
CA PHE A 169 -41.34 0.32 -13.12
C PHE A 169 -41.87 -0.49 -11.92
N LEU A 170 -43.06 -0.14 -11.42
CA LEU A 170 -43.80 -0.89 -10.42
C LEU A 170 -44.70 -1.91 -11.11
N ARG A 171 -44.37 -3.18 -10.98
CA ARG A 171 -45.09 -4.32 -11.56
C ARG A 171 -46.17 -4.78 -10.58
N VAL A 172 -47.40 -4.94 -11.07
CA VAL A 172 -48.52 -5.53 -10.32
C VAL A 172 -48.92 -6.81 -11.01
N ARG A 173 -48.87 -7.94 -10.30
CA ARG A 173 -49.28 -9.26 -10.80
C ARG A 173 -49.82 -10.13 -9.66
N ARG A 174 -50.38 -11.28 -10.02
CA ARG A 174 -50.81 -12.33 -9.07
C ARG A 174 -49.60 -13.05 -8.47
N SER A 175 -48.93 -12.38 -7.54
CA SER A 175 -47.77 -12.87 -6.78
C SER A 175 -47.93 -12.59 -5.28
N GLY A 176 -47.17 -13.28 -4.44
CA GLY A 176 -47.20 -13.07 -2.99
C GLY A 176 -48.61 -13.22 -2.41
N LEU A 177 -49.00 -12.30 -1.53
CA LEU A 177 -50.35 -12.26 -0.94
C LEU A 177 -51.49 -12.14 -1.97
N ALA A 178 -51.24 -11.58 -3.16
CA ALA A 178 -52.25 -11.44 -4.21
C ALA A 178 -52.47 -12.73 -5.02
N ALA A 179 -51.62 -13.76 -4.88
CA ALA A 179 -51.75 -15.02 -5.61
C ALA A 179 -53.03 -15.80 -5.27
N ASN A 180 -53.57 -15.63 -4.05
CA ASN A 180 -54.79 -16.29 -3.59
C ASN A 180 -56.08 -15.47 -3.85
N SER A 181 -55.96 -14.29 -4.49
CA SER A 181 -57.10 -13.41 -4.75
C SER A 181 -57.74 -13.72 -6.10
N SER A 182 -59.08 -13.79 -6.12
CA SER A 182 -59.87 -13.89 -7.35
C SER A 182 -60.09 -12.54 -8.03
N GLN A 183 -59.58 -11.43 -7.47
CA GLN A 183 -59.74 -10.12 -8.11
C GLN A 183 -59.00 -10.04 -9.45
N PHE A 184 -59.59 -9.24 -10.34
CA PHE A 184 -59.01 -8.92 -11.63
C PHE A 184 -57.74 -8.08 -11.48
N ILE A 185 -56.73 -8.37 -12.29
CA ILE A 185 -55.50 -7.58 -12.41
C ILE A 185 -55.28 -7.37 -13.91
N ASP A 186 -55.12 -6.11 -14.32
CA ASP A 186 -54.88 -5.74 -15.70
C ASP A 186 -53.57 -6.35 -16.20
N LEU A 187 -53.63 -7.07 -17.32
CA LEU A 187 -52.45 -7.68 -17.95
C LEU A 187 -51.39 -6.64 -18.34
N LEU A 188 -51.77 -5.38 -18.56
CA LEU A 188 -50.84 -4.27 -18.84
C LEU A 188 -50.06 -3.81 -17.59
N ASP A 189 -50.59 -3.99 -16.37
CA ASP A 189 -49.86 -3.70 -15.12
C ASP A 189 -48.70 -4.70 -14.88
N ASP A 190 -48.71 -5.84 -15.60
CA ASP A 190 -47.63 -6.82 -15.72
C ASP A 190 -46.63 -6.49 -16.85
N THR A 191 -46.58 -5.23 -17.33
CA THR A 191 -45.68 -4.77 -18.39
C THR A 191 -45.01 -3.42 -18.09
N ARG A 192 -43.92 -3.08 -18.79
CA ARG A 192 -43.29 -1.75 -18.73
C ARG A 192 -44.07 -0.65 -19.47
N ILE A 193 -45.20 -0.97 -20.08
CA ILE A 193 -46.06 0.04 -20.73
C ILE A 193 -46.53 0.98 -19.62
N HIS A 194 -46.37 2.29 -19.82
CA HIS A 194 -46.83 3.29 -18.87
C HIS A 194 -48.35 3.50 -19.02
N PRO A 195 -49.13 3.72 -17.93
CA PRO A 195 -50.59 3.89 -17.99
C PRO A 195 -51.11 4.95 -18.97
N GLU A 196 -50.32 5.97 -19.32
CA GLU A 196 -50.69 6.97 -20.35
C GLU A 196 -50.78 6.38 -21.78
N SER A 197 -50.18 5.21 -21.99
CA SER A 197 -50.13 4.50 -23.28
C SER A 197 -50.99 3.24 -23.32
N TYR A 198 -51.79 2.95 -22.29
CA TYR A 198 -52.66 1.75 -22.25
C TYR A 198 -53.66 1.74 -23.39
N LEU A 199 -54.35 2.86 -23.64
CA LEU A 199 -55.28 3.01 -24.77
C LEU A 199 -54.59 2.69 -26.10
N VAL A 200 -53.34 3.11 -26.27
CA VAL A 200 -52.56 2.88 -27.50
C VAL A 200 -52.13 1.41 -27.65
N ALA A 201 -51.83 0.74 -26.53
CA ALA A 201 -51.53 -0.70 -26.51
C ALA A 201 -52.78 -1.55 -26.78
N GLN A 202 -53.93 -1.14 -26.24
CA GLN A 202 -55.23 -1.77 -26.47
C GLN A 202 -55.69 -1.59 -27.93
N GLU A 203 -55.58 -0.39 -28.51
CA GLU A 203 -55.81 -0.14 -29.93
C GLU A 203 -54.94 -1.04 -30.83
N LEU A 204 -53.63 -1.12 -30.54
CA LEU A 204 -52.70 -1.97 -31.29
C LEU A 204 -53.08 -3.46 -31.21
N ALA A 205 -53.45 -3.94 -30.01
CA ALA A 205 -53.83 -5.32 -29.81
C ALA A 205 -55.16 -5.64 -30.51
N LYS A 206 -56.15 -4.73 -30.46
CA LYS A 206 -57.43 -4.87 -31.16
C LYS A 206 -57.23 -4.90 -32.68
N ASP A 207 -56.50 -3.94 -33.26
CA ASP A 207 -56.24 -3.95 -34.71
C ASP A 207 -55.61 -5.28 -35.19
N VAL A 208 -54.74 -5.88 -34.37
CA VAL A 208 -54.08 -7.18 -34.66
C VAL A 208 -55.00 -8.39 -34.40
N TYR A 209 -55.93 -8.29 -33.46
CA TYR A 209 -56.96 -9.29 -33.18
C TYR A 209 -57.99 -9.37 -34.31
N ASP A 210 -58.47 -8.21 -34.76
CA ASP A 210 -59.45 -8.06 -35.85
C ASP A 210 -58.85 -8.58 -37.19
N GLU A 211 -57.56 -8.32 -37.46
CA GLU A 211 -56.83 -8.88 -38.61
C GLU A 211 -56.69 -10.42 -38.57
N ASP A 212 -56.61 -11.05 -37.39
CA ASP A 212 -56.49 -12.51 -37.22
C ASP A 212 -57.85 -13.22 -37.38
N LEU A 213 -58.94 -12.62 -36.86
CA LEU A 213 -60.27 -13.22 -36.86
C LEU A 213 -61.12 -12.94 -38.11
N LYS A 214 -60.80 -11.91 -38.89
CA LYS A 214 -61.46 -11.58 -40.17
C LYS A 214 -62.98 -11.34 -40.09
N GLY A 215 -63.42 -10.53 -39.13
CA GLY A 215 -64.81 -10.06 -39.08
C GLY A 215 -65.02 -9.02 -37.98
N ASP A 216 -65.91 -8.06 -38.22
CA ASP A 216 -66.37 -7.10 -37.22
C ASP A 216 -67.12 -7.84 -36.10
N ASN A 217 -66.42 -8.11 -34.99
CA ASN A 217 -67.07 -8.37 -33.71
C ASN A 217 -67.20 -7.03 -32.99
N ASP A 218 -68.41 -6.45 -33.02
CA ASP A 218 -68.79 -5.23 -32.27
C ASP A 218 -68.90 -5.47 -30.74
N ASP A 219 -68.32 -6.56 -30.23
CA ASP A 219 -68.34 -6.91 -28.82
C ASP A 219 -67.46 -5.95 -28.01
N GLU A 220 -68.04 -5.32 -26.98
CA GLU A 220 -67.34 -4.40 -26.07
C GLU A 220 -66.20 -5.13 -25.33
N ASP A 221 -66.37 -6.44 -25.09
CA ASP A 221 -65.41 -7.37 -24.49
C ASP A 221 -64.20 -7.69 -25.41
N ALA A 222 -64.26 -7.39 -26.71
CA ALA A 222 -63.18 -7.69 -27.66
C ALA A 222 -61.87 -6.97 -27.30
N LEU A 223 -61.94 -5.79 -26.67
CA LEU A 223 -60.76 -5.03 -26.25
C LEU A 223 -59.99 -5.70 -25.10
N GLU A 224 -60.71 -6.36 -24.19
CA GLU A 224 -60.13 -7.08 -23.05
C GLU A 224 -59.51 -8.41 -23.52
N MET A 225 -60.24 -9.16 -24.36
CA MET A 225 -59.75 -10.39 -24.98
C MET A 225 -58.56 -10.17 -25.92
N ALA A 226 -58.47 -9.03 -26.60
CA ALA A 226 -57.40 -8.75 -27.56
C ALA A 226 -56.00 -8.77 -26.92
N ILE A 227 -55.84 -8.28 -25.68
CA ILE A 227 -54.55 -8.29 -24.97
C ILE A 227 -54.12 -9.72 -24.65
N GLU A 228 -55.05 -10.58 -24.19
CA GLU A 228 -54.79 -11.98 -23.88
C GLU A 228 -54.44 -12.77 -25.15
N HIS A 229 -55.26 -12.67 -26.20
CA HIS A 229 -55.04 -13.34 -27.49
C HIS A 229 -53.69 -12.99 -28.12
N VAL A 230 -53.28 -11.73 -28.03
CA VAL A 230 -52.01 -11.24 -28.58
C VAL A 230 -50.80 -11.72 -27.76
N ARG A 231 -50.94 -11.83 -26.42
CA ARG A 231 -49.91 -12.42 -25.54
C ARG A 231 -49.76 -13.93 -25.77
N ASP A 232 -50.86 -14.64 -26.01
CA ASP A 232 -50.87 -16.08 -26.33
C ASP A 232 -50.32 -16.37 -27.73
N ARG A 233 -50.54 -15.46 -28.68
CA ARG A 233 -50.10 -15.57 -30.09
C ARG A 233 -49.05 -14.50 -30.45
N PRO A 234 -47.86 -14.47 -29.81
CA PRO A 234 -46.84 -13.44 -30.06
C PRO A 234 -46.28 -13.48 -31.49
N GLY A 235 -46.58 -14.52 -32.28
CA GLY A 235 -46.31 -14.57 -33.70
C GLY A 235 -47.07 -13.52 -34.52
N LEU A 236 -48.23 -13.04 -34.06
CA LEU A 236 -49.01 -11.99 -34.72
C LEU A 236 -48.23 -10.66 -34.74
N LEU A 237 -47.88 -10.15 -33.56
CA LEU A 237 -47.09 -8.92 -33.41
C LEU A 237 -45.71 -8.99 -34.09
N LYS A 238 -45.09 -10.18 -34.17
CA LYS A 238 -43.82 -10.36 -34.88
C LYS A 238 -43.96 -10.21 -36.40
N ARG A 239 -45.12 -10.53 -36.98
CA ARG A 239 -45.40 -10.33 -38.42
C ARG A 239 -45.78 -8.89 -38.76
N LEU A 240 -46.36 -8.14 -37.81
CA LEU A 240 -46.79 -6.76 -38.02
C LEU A 240 -45.62 -5.84 -38.40
N ARG A 241 -45.69 -5.24 -39.60
CA ARG A 241 -44.78 -4.17 -40.04
C ARG A 241 -45.18 -2.84 -39.41
N LEU A 242 -44.70 -2.62 -38.20
CA LEU A 242 -45.02 -1.47 -37.36
C LEU A 242 -44.84 -0.11 -38.08
N ASP A 243 -43.79 0.06 -38.89
CA ASP A 243 -43.57 1.28 -39.67
C ASP A 243 -44.69 1.58 -40.70
N ASN A 244 -45.39 0.57 -41.20
CA ASN A 244 -46.54 0.76 -42.09
C ASN A 244 -47.81 1.11 -41.29
N TYR A 245 -48.02 0.43 -40.16
CA TYR A 245 -49.12 0.69 -39.23
C TYR A 245 -49.06 2.13 -38.67
N LEU A 246 -47.87 2.61 -38.29
CA LEU A 246 -47.66 3.97 -37.81
C LEU A 246 -47.92 5.04 -38.88
N LYS A 247 -47.74 4.69 -40.16
CA LYS A 247 -48.07 5.56 -41.30
C LYS A 247 -49.58 5.59 -41.57
N SER A 248 -50.29 4.47 -41.46
CA SER A 248 -51.75 4.44 -41.68
C SER A 248 -52.54 5.13 -40.56
N LYS A 249 -52.04 5.10 -39.31
CA LYS A 249 -52.67 5.74 -38.15
C LYS A 249 -52.12 7.17 -37.84
N ASP A 250 -51.23 7.71 -38.67
CA ASP A 250 -50.52 9.00 -38.49
C ASP A 250 -49.85 9.20 -37.10
N ARG A 251 -49.15 8.18 -36.62
CA ARG A 251 -48.50 8.16 -35.28
C ARG A 251 -46.98 7.97 -35.34
N GLN A 252 -46.36 8.44 -36.43
CA GLN A 252 -44.92 8.30 -36.69
C GLN A 252 -44.04 8.93 -35.58
N ASN A 253 -44.55 9.94 -34.87
CA ASN A 253 -43.91 10.58 -33.73
C ASN A 253 -43.78 9.69 -32.48
N LYS A 254 -44.57 8.62 -32.34
CA LYS A 254 -44.52 7.66 -31.22
C LYS A 254 -43.84 6.34 -31.57
N ARG A 255 -43.00 6.33 -32.62
CA ARG A 255 -42.39 5.11 -33.17
C ARG A 255 -41.78 4.21 -32.10
N GLU A 256 -40.81 4.70 -31.34
CA GLU A 256 -40.13 3.91 -30.31
C GLU A 256 -41.10 3.40 -29.24
N THR A 257 -42.05 4.22 -28.79
CA THR A 257 -43.11 3.81 -27.84
C THR A 257 -43.91 2.61 -28.36
N PHE A 258 -44.26 2.58 -29.64
CA PHE A 258 -44.93 1.43 -30.24
C PHE A 258 -44.01 0.21 -30.39
N TYR A 259 -42.71 0.41 -30.65
CA TYR A 259 -41.74 -0.69 -30.66
C TYR A 259 -41.65 -1.35 -29.28
N ASP A 260 -41.61 -0.55 -28.21
CA ASP A 260 -41.57 -1.04 -26.82
C ASP A 260 -42.89 -1.68 -26.39
N ILE A 261 -44.05 -1.05 -26.68
CA ILE A 261 -45.37 -1.66 -26.48
C ILE A 261 -45.44 -3.04 -27.15
N ARG A 262 -45.02 -3.14 -28.42
CA ARG A 262 -45.03 -4.42 -29.15
C ARG A 262 -44.13 -5.47 -28.49
N ARG A 263 -42.99 -5.08 -27.92
CA ARG A 263 -42.08 -6.00 -27.21
C ARG A 263 -42.67 -6.47 -25.88
N GLU A 264 -43.24 -5.55 -25.12
CA GLU A 264 -43.87 -5.82 -23.83
C GLU A 264 -45.18 -6.65 -23.98
N LEU A 265 -45.95 -6.46 -25.05
CA LEU A 265 -47.08 -7.34 -25.38
C LEU A 265 -46.63 -8.74 -25.85
N ILE A 266 -45.42 -8.88 -26.45
CA ILE A 266 -44.83 -10.19 -26.76
C ILE A 266 -44.30 -10.89 -25.50
N GLN A 267 -43.66 -10.14 -24.59
CA GLN A 267 -43.09 -10.68 -23.34
C GLN A 267 -42.96 -9.58 -22.27
N GLY A 268 -44.01 -9.43 -21.46
CA GLY A 268 -44.11 -8.41 -20.42
C GLY A 268 -43.02 -8.53 -19.35
N PHE A 269 -42.36 -7.42 -19.04
CA PHE A 269 -41.21 -7.35 -18.13
C PHE A 269 -40.14 -8.43 -18.41
N GLN A 270 -39.83 -8.71 -19.69
CA GLN A 270 -38.68 -9.54 -20.06
C GLN A 270 -37.42 -9.04 -19.33
N ASP A 271 -36.67 -9.91 -18.66
CA ASP A 271 -35.40 -9.52 -18.03
C ASP A 271 -34.30 -9.40 -19.08
N TRP A 272 -33.54 -8.30 -19.04
CA TRP A 272 -32.46 -7.98 -19.97
C TRP A 272 -31.08 -8.22 -19.37
N ARG A 273 -31.01 -8.56 -18.08
CA ARG A 273 -29.76 -8.96 -17.43
C ARG A 273 -29.21 -10.21 -18.11
N LYS A 274 -27.88 -10.36 -18.06
CA LYS A 274 -27.24 -11.60 -18.51
C LYS A 274 -27.82 -12.77 -17.70
N PRO A 275 -28.28 -13.87 -18.35
CA PRO A 275 -28.71 -15.06 -17.64
C PRO A 275 -27.61 -15.53 -16.67
N TYR A 276 -28.03 -16.08 -15.54
CA TYR A 276 -27.08 -16.67 -14.59
C TYR A 276 -26.28 -17.78 -15.27
N LYS A 277 -24.97 -17.79 -15.00
CA LYS A 277 -24.05 -18.84 -15.41
C LYS A 277 -23.30 -19.27 -14.16
N GLU A 278 -23.18 -20.57 -13.95
CA GLU A 278 -22.37 -21.11 -12.86
C GLU A 278 -20.91 -20.67 -13.00
N PRO A 279 -20.20 -20.43 -11.88
CA PRO A 279 -18.78 -20.07 -11.91
C PRO A 279 -17.98 -21.12 -12.68
N SER A 280 -17.05 -20.65 -13.50
CA SER A 280 -16.02 -21.49 -14.09
C SER A 280 -15.05 -22.00 -13.01
N GLN A 281 -14.34 -23.09 -13.31
CA GLN A 281 -13.30 -23.63 -12.42
C GLN A 281 -12.21 -22.61 -12.04
N ASP A 282 -11.99 -21.62 -12.91
CA ASP A 282 -11.07 -20.50 -12.65
C ASP A 282 -11.64 -19.55 -11.59
N GLU A 283 -12.91 -19.16 -11.73
CA GLU A 283 -13.62 -18.32 -10.77
C GLU A 283 -13.78 -19.05 -9.41
N GLU A 284 -14.11 -20.35 -9.41
CA GLU A 284 -14.15 -21.19 -8.20
C GLU A 284 -12.81 -21.18 -7.46
N PHE A 285 -11.71 -21.37 -8.20
CA PHE A 285 -10.36 -21.39 -7.64
C PHE A 285 -9.98 -20.05 -7.00
N PHE A 286 -10.25 -18.92 -7.67
CA PHE A 286 -9.96 -17.59 -7.12
C PHE A 286 -10.89 -17.20 -5.96
N MET A 287 -12.18 -17.56 -6.00
CA MET A 287 -13.11 -17.33 -4.88
C MET A 287 -12.69 -18.05 -3.59
N ILE A 288 -12.18 -19.29 -3.70
CA ILE A 288 -11.78 -20.10 -2.55
C ILE A 288 -10.38 -19.75 -2.04
N SER A 289 -9.42 -19.49 -2.95
CA SER A 289 -8.05 -19.13 -2.57
C SER A 289 -7.89 -17.69 -2.09
N GLY A 290 -8.77 -16.78 -2.53
CA GLY A 290 -8.62 -15.34 -2.30
C GLY A 290 -7.51 -14.68 -3.14
N GLU A 291 -6.87 -15.44 -4.02
CA GLU A 291 -5.85 -14.97 -4.97
C GLU A 291 -6.51 -14.40 -6.23
N THR A 292 -5.72 -13.69 -7.04
CA THR A 292 -6.10 -13.25 -8.40
C THR A 292 -5.11 -13.80 -9.42
N GLU A 293 -5.44 -13.68 -10.71
CA GLU A 293 -4.50 -13.98 -11.79
C GLU A 293 -3.22 -13.11 -11.73
N ASP A 294 -3.32 -11.90 -11.15
CA ASP A 294 -2.17 -11.03 -10.90
C ASP A 294 -1.28 -11.46 -9.73
N THR A 295 -1.81 -12.17 -8.74
CA THR A 295 -0.99 -12.65 -7.61
C THR A 295 -0.48 -14.07 -7.83
N LEU A 296 -1.31 -14.94 -8.42
CA LEU A 296 -1.03 -16.36 -8.61
C LEU A 296 -1.22 -16.80 -10.08
N ALA A 297 -0.14 -16.69 -10.86
CA ALA A 297 -0.06 -17.15 -12.25
C ALA A 297 1.23 -17.95 -12.53
N GLU A 298 1.21 -18.73 -13.61
CA GLU A 298 2.37 -19.49 -14.07
C GLU A 298 3.58 -18.57 -14.34
N GLY A 299 4.76 -18.99 -13.89
CA GLY A 299 5.98 -18.19 -13.95
C GLY A 299 6.16 -17.13 -12.86
N ARG A 300 5.16 -16.83 -12.03
CA ARG A 300 5.33 -15.97 -10.83
C ARG A 300 6.25 -16.64 -9.81
N ILE A 301 7.00 -15.84 -9.06
CA ILE A 301 7.82 -16.28 -7.93
C ILE A 301 7.01 -16.11 -6.65
N VAL A 302 6.97 -17.16 -5.84
CA VAL A 302 6.25 -17.22 -4.55
C VAL A 302 7.14 -17.84 -3.46
N GLN A 303 6.82 -17.56 -2.20
CA GLN A 303 7.41 -18.28 -1.07
C GLN A 303 6.51 -19.45 -0.67
N ALA A 304 7.13 -20.59 -0.38
CA ALA A 304 6.46 -21.81 0.02
C ALA A 304 7.15 -22.42 1.24
N THR A 305 6.39 -22.71 2.29
CA THR A 305 6.91 -23.35 3.52
C THR A 305 6.71 -24.86 3.41
N VAL A 306 7.78 -25.65 3.52
CA VAL A 306 7.74 -27.11 3.45
C VAL A 306 6.95 -27.65 4.65
N ARG A 307 5.85 -28.36 4.36
CA ARG A 307 4.98 -28.98 5.38
C ARG A 307 5.31 -30.45 5.61
N ARG A 308 5.64 -31.19 4.55
CA ARG A 308 6.02 -32.60 4.61
C ARG A 308 6.90 -32.99 3.44
N VAL A 309 7.99 -33.71 3.70
CA VAL A 309 8.85 -34.26 2.64
C VAL A 309 8.56 -35.75 2.47
N GLN A 310 8.44 -36.20 1.22
CA GLN A 310 8.39 -37.60 0.82
C GLN A 310 9.52 -37.83 -0.19
N GLY A 311 10.11 -39.04 -0.27
CA GLY A 311 11.37 -39.26 -0.99
C GLY A 311 11.43 -38.71 -2.43
N GLY A 312 10.30 -38.71 -3.16
CA GLY A 312 10.16 -38.14 -4.50
C GLY A 312 9.45 -36.77 -4.63
N ARG A 313 8.86 -36.21 -3.56
CA ARG A 313 8.14 -34.91 -3.60
C ARG A 313 8.09 -34.21 -2.23
N ALA A 314 8.20 -32.89 -2.21
CA ALA A 314 7.91 -32.06 -1.04
C ALA A 314 6.52 -31.42 -1.18
N ILE A 315 5.73 -31.52 -0.12
CA ILE A 315 4.42 -30.85 0.02
C ILE A 315 4.66 -29.60 0.85
N CYS A 316 4.26 -28.46 0.30
CA CYS A 316 4.46 -27.14 0.87
C CYS A 316 3.12 -26.42 1.05
N ALA A 317 3.10 -25.39 1.89
CA ALA A 317 2.01 -24.42 1.97
C ALA A 317 2.50 -23.07 1.42
N LEU A 318 1.71 -22.46 0.53
CA LEU A 318 1.88 -21.06 0.13
C LEU A 318 1.30 -20.15 1.23
N GLU A 319 1.63 -18.86 1.20
CA GLU A 319 1.05 -17.86 2.13
C GLU A 319 -0.48 -17.78 2.03
N SER A 320 -1.03 -18.04 0.83
CA SER A 320 -2.47 -18.14 0.54
C SER A 320 -3.17 -19.36 1.17
N GLY A 321 -2.41 -20.26 1.81
CA GLY A 321 -2.92 -21.54 2.31
C GLY A 321 -3.05 -22.65 1.25
N LEU A 322 -2.81 -22.35 -0.04
CA LEU A 322 -2.81 -23.36 -1.10
C LEU A 322 -1.70 -24.40 -0.92
N THR A 323 -1.95 -25.61 -1.40
CA THR A 323 -0.99 -26.72 -1.36
C THR A 323 -0.01 -26.63 -2.53
N GLY A 324 1.25 -26.33 -2.23
CA GLY A 324 2.36 -26.39 -3.17
C GLY A 324 2.95 -27.80 -3.26
N ILE A 325 3.34 -28.23 -4.46
CA ILE A 325 4.03 -29.51 -4.70
C ILE A 325 5.32 -29.24 -5.46
N ILE A 326 6.46 -29.60 -4.87
CA ILE A 326 7.76 -29.62 -5.52
C ILE A 326 8.11 -31.09 -5.80
N MET A 327 8.23 -31.46 -7.06
CA MET A 327 8.72 -32.79 -7.45
C MET A 327 10.25 -32.84 -7.32
N LYS A 328 10.83 -34.01 -7.06
CA LYS A 328 12.30 -34.19 -6.99
C LYS A 328 13.02 -33.59 -8.20
N GLU A 329 12.48 -33.84 -9.38
CA GLU A 329 12.99 -33.33 -10.67
C GLU A 329 12.94 -31.80 -10.79
N ASP A 330 12.15 -31.10 -9.99
CA ASP A 330 11.89 -29.66 -10.06
C ASP A 330 12.55 -28.85 -8.94
N TYR A 331 13.21 -29.52 -7.98
CA TYR A 331 13.86 -28.87 -6.85
C TYR A 331 15.21 -28.22 -7.20
N ALA A 332 16.07 -28.92 -7.94
CA ALA A 332 17.42 -28.47 -8.30
C ALA A 332 17.80 -28.88 -9.72
N ASP A 333 18.80 -28.23 -10.31
CA ASP A 333 19.28 -28.60 -11.65
C ASP A 333 20.01 -29.96 -11.62
N ASP A 334 20.80 -30.21 -10.57
CA ASP A 334 21.48 -31.49 -10.31
C ASP A 334 20.57 -32.52 -9.61
N TRP A 335 19.27 -32.56 -9.94
CA TRP A 335 18.27 -33.44 -9.31
C TRP A 335 18.59 -34.94 -9.38
N ARG A 336 19.48 -35.35 -10.31
CA ARG A 336 19.95 -36.73 -10.48
C ARG A 336 20.89 -37.18 -9.36
N ASP A 337 21.64 -36.24 -8.78
CA ASP A 337 22.61 -36.50 -7.70
C ASP A 337 21.94 -36.51 -6.31
N ILE A 338 20.68 -36.06 -6.24
CA ILE A 338 19.83 -36.17 -5.06
C ILE A 338 19.26 -37.60 -5.05
N ILE A 339 19.41 -38.34 -3.94
CA ILE A 339 18.80 -39.67 -3.80
C ILE A 339 17.35 -39.48 -3.34
N GLU A 340 17.14 -38.81 -2.21
CA GLU A 340 15.82 -38.38 -1.74
C GLU A 340 15.78 -36.87 -1.46
N LEU A 341 14.60 -36.25 -1.59
CA LEU A 341 14.41 -34.86 -1.15
C LEU A 341 14.62 -34.69 0.36
N SER A 342 14.40 -35.76 1.14
CA SER A 342 14.63 -35.86 2.59
C SER A 342 16.04 -35.44 3.02
N ASP A 343 17.04 -35.65 2.16
CA ASP A 343 18.45 -35.35 2.44
C ASP A 343 18.75 -33.84 2.40
N ARG A 344 17.91 -33.07 1.72
CA ARG A 344 18.13 -31.64 1.40
C ARG A 344 17.07 -30.71 1.97
N LEU A 345 15.84 -31.17 2.15
CA LEU A 345 14.71 -30.40 2.65
C LEU A 345 14.20 -30.96 3.98
N ARG A 346 13.79 -30.04 4.87
CA ARG A 346 13.20 -30.33 6.17
C ARG A 346 11.85 -29.65 6.30
N GLU A 347 11.01 -30.19 7.17
CA GLU A 347 9.74 -29.57 7.53
C GLU A 347 9.99 -28.25 8.26
N GLY A 348 9.32 -27.18 7.81
CA GLY A 348 9.54 -25.81 8.27
C GLY A 348 10.49 -24.98 7.41
N ASP A 349 11.22 -25.57 6.45
CA ASP A 349 12.06 -24.80 5.52
C ASP A 349 11.20 -23.87 4.64
N ILE A 350 11.65 -22.63 4.43
CA ILE A 350 11.00 -21.66 3.54
C ILE A 350 11.80 -21.58 2.25
N LEU A 351 11.14 -21.86 1.12
CA LEU A 351 11.74 -21.90 -0.20
C LEU A 351 11.15 -20.81 -1.09
N THR A 352 12.01 -20.11 -1.82
CA THR A 352 11.60 -19.23 -2.92
C THR A 352 11.53 -20.05 -4.20
N CYS A 353 10.33 -20.22 -4.75
CA CYS A 353 10.11 -21.07 -5.92
C CYS A 353 9.21 -20.37 -6.94
N LYS A 354 9.27 -20.83 -8.18
CA LYS A 354 8.47 -20.36 -9.30
C LYS A 354 7.28 -21.27 -9.53
N ILE A 355 6.13 -20.71 -9.84
CA ILE A 355 4.94 -21.49 -10.23
C ILE A 355 5.20 -22.11 -11.61
N LYS A 356 5.12 -23.44 -11.69
CA LYS A 356 5.25 -24.22 -12.93
C LYS A 356 3.91 -24.41 -13.61
N SER A 357 2.89 -24.80 -12.84
CA SER A 357 1.51 -24.92 -13.30
C SER A 357 0.52 -24.97 -12.13
N ILE A 358 -0.75 -24.64 -12.40
CA ILE A 358 -1.80 -24.59 -11.38
C ILE A 358 -2.91 -25.61 -11.72
N GLN A 359 -3.05 -26.66 -10.90
CA GLN A 359 -4.16 -27.61 -10.99
C GLN A 359 -5.36 -27.09 -10.19
N LYS A 360 -6.12 -26.19 -10.84
CA LYS A 360 -7.28 -25.50 -10.25
C LYS A 360 -8.35 -26.47 -9.73
N ASN A 361 -8.61 -27.55 -10.46
CA ASN A 361 -9.53 -28.63 -10.07
C ASN A 361 -9.21 -29.34 -8.74
N ARG A 362 -7.96 -29.25 -8.26
CA ARG A 362 -7.47 -29.91 -7.04
C ARG A 362 -6.88 -28.92 -6.03
N TYR A 363 -6.96 -27.62 -6.30
CA TYR A 363 -6.37 -26.56 -5.50
C TYR A 363 -4.86 -26.78 -5.21
N GLN A 364 -4.15 -27.35 -6.19
CA GLN A 364 -2.73 -27.72 -6.10
C GLN A 364 -1.87 -26.88 -7.05
N VAL A 365 -0.77 -26.35 -6.52
CA VAL A 365 0.20 -25.52 -7.27
C VAL A 365 1.49 -26.30 -7.43
N PHE A 366 1.94 -26.54 -8.66
CA PHE A 366 3.24 -27.16 -8.91
C PHE A 366 4.33 -26.10 -8.93
N LEU A 367 5.41 -26.35 -8.18
CA LEU A 367 6.48 -25.39 -7.91
C LEU A 367 7.82 -25.93 -8.40
N VAL A 368 8.67 -25.02 -8.90
CA VAL A 368 10.04 -25.26 -9.34
C VAL A 368 10.98 -24.35 -8.58
N CYS A 369 12.07 -24.89 -8.05
CA CYS A 369 13.06 -24.13 -7.28
C CYS A 369 14.48 -24.20 -7.93
N LYS A 370 14.57 -24.75 -9.15
CA LYS A 370 15.78 -24.79 -9.98
C LYS A 370 16.37 -23.41 -10.23
N ASP A 371 17.68 -23.27 -10.03
CA ASP A 371 18.42 -22.05 -10.37
C ASP A 371 18.26 -21.66 -11.85
N SER A 372 18.27 -22.62 -12.78
CA SER A 372 18.06 -22.38 -14.20
C SER A 372 16.70 -21.75 -14.52
N GLU A 373 15.62 -22.21 -13.87
CA GLU A 373 14.27 -21.67 -14.07
C GLU A 373 14.01 -20.39 -13.28
N MET A 374 14.65 -20.21 -12.12
CA MET A 374 14.63 -18.95 -11.38
C MET A 374 15.31 -17.81 -12.14
N ARG A 375 16.32 -18.12 -12.96
CA ARG A 375 17.00 -17.16 -13.88
C ARG A 375 16.29 -17.01 -15.24
N SER A 376 15.28 -17.82 -15.53
CA SER A 376 14.62 -17.92 -16.83
C SER A 376 13.46 -16.93 -16.97
N ASN A 377 13.67 -15.83 -17.68
CA ASN A 377 12.62 -14.83 -17.98
C ASN A 377 11.58 -15.27 -19.03
N ARG A 378 11.55 -16.56 -19.42
CA ARG A 378 10.63 -17.10 -20.46
C ARG A 378 9.15 -16.78 -20.25
N HIS A 379 8.73 -16.56 -19.00
CA HIS A 379 7.34 -16.27 -18.63
C HIS A 379 7.07 -14.77 -18.36
N GLN A 380 8.09 -13.90 -18.32
CA GLN A 380 7.86 -12.44 -18.19
C GLN A 380 7.26 -11.82 -19.46
N HIS A 381 7.36 -12.51 -20.60
CA HIS A 381 6.92 -12.00 -21.90
C HIS A 381 5.38 -11.91 -22.09
N VAL A 382 4.60 -12.21 -21.05
CA VAL A 382 3.14 -12.02 -21.02
C VAL A 382 2.75 -10.65 -20.44
N GLN A 383 3.69 -9.90 -19.87
CA GLN A 383 3.45 -8.47 -19.64
C GLN A 383 3.46 -7.75 -20.99
N ASN A 384 2.27 -7.33 -21.44
CA ASN A 384 2.11 -6.24 -22.41
C ASN A 384 2.65 -4.96 -21.76
N LEU A 385 3.97 -4.81 -21.75
CA LEU A 385 4.64 -3.59 -21.34
C LEU A 385 4.17 -2.46 -22.25
N ASP A 386 3.62 -1.41 -21.64
CA ASP A 386 3.14 -0.23 -22.35
C ASP A 386 4.27 0.31 -23.26
N PRO A 387 4.00 0.69 -24.53
CA PRO A 387 4.98 1.37 -25.39
C PRO A 387 5.65 2.61 -24.77
N TYR A 388 5.01 3.23 -23.78
CA TYR A 388 5.53 4.35 -22.97
C TYR A 388 6.20 3.91 -21.66
N TYR A 389 6.20 2.61 -21.32
CA TYR A 389 6.96 2.07 -20.19
C TYR A 389 8.46 2.07 -20.52
N HIS A 390 9.10 3.18 -20.21
CA HIS A 390 10.55 3.24 -20.11
C HIS A 390 10.97 2.87 -18.70
N GLU A 391 11.73 1.78 -18.56
CA GLU A 391 12.38 1.36 -17.32
C GLU A 391 13.55 2.32 -16.98
N GLU A 392 13.25 3.60 -16.77
CA GLU A 392 14.27 4.63 -16.57
C GLU A 392 14.94 4.54 -15.20
N ARG A 393 16.25 4.27 -15.24
CA ARG A 393 17.32 4.83 -14.38
C ARG A 393 17.31 4.54 -12.87
N SER A 394 16.23 4.06 -12.26
CA SER A 394 16.16 3.83 -10.80
C SER A 394 17.24 2.87 -10.29
N SER A 395 17.42 1.73 -10.97
CA SER A 395 18.44 0.72 -10.64
C SER A 395 19.86 1.28 -10.77
N ILE A 396 20.19 1.89 -11.92
CA ILE A 396 21.53 2.43 -12.20
C ILE A 396 21.88 3.58 -11.26
N GLN A 397 20.93 4.48 -10.93
CA GLN A 397 21.17 5.55 -9.96
C GLN A 397 21.37 4.99 -8.55
N SER A 398 20.55 4.03 -8.12
CA SER A 398 20.70 3.36 -6.81
C SER A 398 22.07 2.68 -6.67
N GLU A 399 22.52 1.95 -7.69
CA GLU A 399 23.84 1.31 -7.70
C GLU A 399 24.99 2.33 -7.74
N GLN A 400 24.89 3.38 -8.55
CA GLN A 400 25.89 4.45 -8.60
C GLN A 400 25.96 5.25 -7.28
N GLU A 401 24.83 5.51 -6.64
CA GLU A 401 24.78 6.21 -5.36
C GLU A 401 25.32 5.34 -4.23
N LYS A 402 25.05 4.03 -4.25
CA LYS A 402 25.62 3.04 -3.32
C LYS A 402 27.14 2.93 -3.50
N ALA A 403 27.62 2.81 -4.73
CA ALA A 403 29.05 2.80 -5.05
C ALA A 403 29.75 4.13 -4.73
N ARG A 404 29.05 5.26 -4.84
CA ARG A 404 29.54 6.58 -4.39
C ARG A 404 29.67 6.64 -2.87
N LYS A 405 28.64 6.20 -2.13
CA LYS A 405 28.65 6.13 -0.65
C LYS A 405 29.76 5.20 -0.16
N GLU A 406 30.00 4.05 -0.81
CA GLU A 406 31.13 3.17 -0.51
C GLU A 406 32.49 3.83 -0.78
N LYS A 407 32.65 4.54 -1.91
CA LYS A 407 33.88 5.30 -2.21
C LYS A 407 34.12 6.46 -1.23
N GLU A 408 33.08 7.12 -0.74
CA GLU A 408 33.17 8.16 0.29
C GLU A 408 33.51 7.56 1.67
N LEU A 409 32.94 6.40 2.03
CA LEU A 409 33.31 5.64 3.23
C LEU A 409 34.75 5.15 3.19
N ALA A 410 35.23 4.66 2.05
CA ALA A 410 36.61 4.20 1.85
C ALA A 410 37.66 5.32 1.94
N LYS A 411 37.26 6.59 1.73
CA LYS A 411 38.14 7.76 1.92
C LYS A 411 38.33 8.16 3.38
N LYS A 412 37.46 7.73 4.30
CA LYS A 412 37.57 8.11 5.71
C LYS A 412 38.62 7.26 6.41
N HIS A 413 39.77 7.85 6.76
CA HIS A 413 40.89 7.20 7.47
C HIS A 413 40.60 6.77 8.93
N PHE A 414 39.33 6.66 9.32
CA PHE A 414 38.89 6.18 10.62
C PHE A 414 37.64 5.32 10.45
N LYS A 415 37.44 4.32 11.33
CA LYS A 415 36.21 3.53 11.35
C LYS A 415 35.14 4.28 12.16
N PRO A 416 33.96 4.62 11.58
CA PRO A 416 32.87 5.24 12.32
C PRO A 416 32.42 4.36 13.49
N ARG A 417 31.98 4.99 14.59
CA ARG A 417 31.54 4.31 15.80
C ARG A 417 30.17 4.77 16.26
N MET A 418 29.37 3.84 16.78
CA MET A 418 28.05 4.13 17.37
C MET A 418 28.21 4.46 18.87
N ILE A 419 28.75 5.64 19.16
CA ILE A 419 28.84 6.19 20.53
C ILE A 419 27.83 7.34 20.64
N VAL A 420 26.91 7.24 21.58
CA VAL A 420 25.88 8.26 21.83
C VAL A 420 26.37 9.14 22.97
N HIS A 421 26.98 10.28 22.64
CA HIS A 421 27.46 11.26 23.62
C HIS A 421 27.44 12.67 23.00
N PRO A 422 26.99 13.73 23.71
CA PRO A 422 26.86 15.07 23.13
C PRO A 422 28.17 15.67 22.60
N ARG A 423 29.31 15.27 23.17
CA ARG A 423 30.65 15.71 22.75
C ARG A 423 31.33 14.73 21.79
N PHE A 424 30.65 13.69 21.29
CA PHE A 424 31.24 12.73 20.33
C PHE A 424 30.69 12.90 18.91
N GLN A 425 31.59 12.94 17.91
CA GLN A 425 31.19 12.87 16.49
C GLN A 425 32.16 12.02 15.65
N ASN A 426 31.61 11.38 14.61
CA ASN A 426 32.36 10.61 13.62
C ASN A 426 32.95 11.51 12.53
N ILE A 427 33.98 12.27 12.91
CA ILE A 427 34.68 13.25 12.05
C ILE A 427 36.20 13.05 12.07
N THR A 428 36.88 13.54 11.03
CA THR A 428 38.35 13.55 10.90
C THR A 428 39.01 14.59 11.81
N ALA A 429 40.34 14.65 11.81
CA ALA A 429 41.09 15.69 12.51
C ALA A 429 40.81 17.08 11.94
N ASP A 430 40.77 17.20 10.60
CA ASP A 430 40.60 18.47 9.90
C ASP A 430 39.14 18.95 10.02
N GLU A 431 38.16 18.06 9.85
CA GLU A 431 36.73 18.33 10.09
C GLU A 431 36.48 18.78 11.55
N ALA A 432 37.22 18.26 12.54
CA ALA A 432 37.12 18.70 13.93
C ALA A 432 37.74 20.07 14.20
N VAL A 433 38.79 20.45 13.45
CA VAL A 433 39.37 21.79 13.49
C VAL A 433 38.44 22.81 12.84
N GLU A 434 37.81 22.45 11.72
CA GLU A 434 36.78 23.25 11.05
C GLU A 434 35.54 23.42 11.94
N TYR A 435 35.01 22.34 12.54
CA TYR A 435 33.86 22.41 13.46
C TYR A 435 34.10 23.29 14.71
N LEU A 436 35.34 23.42 15.15
CA LEU A 436 35.70 24.25 16.30
C LEU A 436 36.11 25.69 15.91
N CYS A 437 36.30 26.02 14.63
CA CYS A 437 36.92 27.29 14.25
C CYS A 437 36.11 28.51 14.69
N ASP A 438 34.79 28.47 14.52
CA ASP A 438 33.85 29.54 14.88
C ASP A 438 33.43 29.54 16.38
N LYS A 439 33.93 28.60 17.18
CA LYS A 439 33.52 28.42 18.58
C LYS A 439 34.47 29.10 19.58
N GLU A 440 34.04 29.23 20.84
CA GLU A 440 34.86 29.87 21.88
C GLU A 440 36.08 29.02 22.32
N PRO A 441 37.19 29.66 22.75
CA PRO A 441 38.29 28.98 23.43
C PRO A 441 37.81 28.21 24.68
N GLY A 442 38.22 26.94 24.77
CA GLY A 442 37.77 25.98 25.77
C GLY A 442 36.74 24.97 25.28
N GLU A 443 36.15 25.19 24.10
CA GLU A 443 35.25 24.20 23.51
C GLU A 443 36.01 22.95 23.01
N SER A 444 35.45 21.76 23.25
CA SER A 444 36.03 20.49 22.81
C SER A 444 35.06 19.52 22.15
N ILE A 445 35.63 18.59 21.39
CA ILE A 445 34.95 17.46 20.74
C ILE A 445 35.82 16.20 20.79
N VAL A 446 35.20 15.05 21.00
CA VAL A 446 35.81 13.72 20.94
C VAL A 446 35.46 13.07 19.60
N ARG A 447 36.47 12.50 18.95
CA ARG A 447 36.32 11.81 17.66
C ARG A 447 37.06 10.47 17.64
N PRO A 448 36.74 9.56 16.70
CA PRO A 448 37.56 8.39 16.44
C PRO A 448 39.03 8.77 16.15
N SER A 449 39.96 7.94 16.63
CA SER A 449 41.37 8.05 16.24
C SER A 449 41.66 7.20 15.00
N SER A 450 42.53 7.71 14.13
CA SER A 450 43.11 6.96 13.01
C SER A 450 44.03 5.81 13.48
N ARG A 451 44.47 5.82 14.75
CA ARG A 451 45.29 4.74 15.34
C ARG A 451 44.53 3.44 15.61
N GLY A 452 43.20 3.44 15.46
CA GLY A 452 42.39 2.22 15.49
C GLY A 452 41.26 2.21 16.52
N PRO A 453 40.54 1.08 16.65
CA PRO A 453 39.29 0.97 17.40
C PRO A 453 39.46 0.98 18.93
N SER A 454 40.69 1.07 19.45
CA SER A 454 40.97 1.20 20.90
C SER A 454 41.45 2.60 21.30
N TYR A 455 41.34 3.57 20.39
CA TYR A 455 41.79 4.95 20.61
C TYR A 455 40.71 5.95 20.18
N LEU A 456 40.48 6.94 21.03
CA LEU A 456 39.73 8.16 20.70
C LEU A 456 40.68 9.36 20.75
N THR A 457 40.25 10.49 20.18
CA THR A 457 41.00 11.74 20.26
C THR A 457 40.07 12.87 20.70
N LEU A 458 40.36 13.44 21.86
CA LEU A 458 39.81 14.70 22.32
C LEU A 458 40.52 15.83 21.56
N THR A 459 39.76 16.71 20.91
CA THR A 459 40.26 17.94 20.29
C THR A 459 39.65 19.13 21.02
N LEU A 460 40.50 20.04 21.50
CA LEU A 460 40.14 21.22 22.29
C LEU A 460 40.63 22.48 21.57
N LYS A 461 39.78 23.50 21.43
CA LYS A 461 40.21 24.83 20.98
C LYS A 461 40.92 25.54 22.14
N VAL A 462 42.23 25.75 22.02
CA VAL A 462 43.01 26.54 22.99
C VAL A 462 42.89 28.02 22.66
N TYR A 463 42.94 28.37 21.37
CA TYR A 463 42.71 29.71 20.84
C TYR A 463 42.39 29.66 19.35
N ASP A 464 42.12 30.82 18.73
CA ASP A 464 41.99 30.93 17.27
C ASP A 464 43.26 30.43 16.57
N GLY A 465 43.09 29.42 15.70
CA GLY A 465 44.18 28.75 15.00
C GLY A 465 45.05 27.82 15.87
N VAL A 466 44.71 27.57 17.14
CA VAL A 466 45.50 26.71 18.04
C VAL A 466 44.60 25.67 18.72
N TYR A 467 44.76 24.41 18.30
CA TYR A 467 43.98 23.27 18.78
C TYR A 467 44.89 22.24 19.45
N ALA A 468 44.49 21.77 20.64
CA ALA A 468 45.18 20.68 21.33
C ALA A 468 44.46 19.36 21.05
N HIS A 469 45.20 18.37 20.56
CA HIS A 469 44.70 17.01 20.39
C HIS A 469 45.28 16.10 21.49
N LYS A 470 44.42 15.46 22.27
CA LYS A 470 44.79 14.52 23.32
C LYS A 470 44.22 13.14 23.02
N GLU A 471 45.08 12.13 23.04
CA GLU A 471 44.66 10.75 22.86
C GLU A 471 44.02 10.20 24.13
N ILE A 472 42.94 9.45 23.95
CA ILE A 472 42.26 8.67 24.99
C ILE A 472 42.43 7.20 24.62
N VAL A 473 43.05 6.41 25.49
CA VAL A 473 43.25 4.96 25.27
C VAL A 473 42.12 4.19 25.94
N GLU A 474 41.43 3.33 25.19
CA GLU A 474 40.29 2.56 25.68
C GLU A 474 40.72 1.16 26.15
N GLY A 475 40.48 0.85 27.42
CA GLY A 475 40.73 -0.46 28.03
C GLY A 475 39.47 -1.33 28.15
N GLY A 476 39.67 -2.63 28.38
CA GLY A 476 38.59 -3.56 28.73
C GLY A 476 37.66 -3.98 27.58
N LYS A 477 38.10 -3.87 26.32
CA LYS A 477 37.31 -4.31 25.15
C LYS A 477 37.34 -5.82 24.96
N GLU A 478 36.18 -6.41 24.72
CA GLU A 478 36.06 -7.84 24.38
C GLU A 478 36.34 -8.03 22.89
N HIS A 479 37.24 -8.97 22.57
CA HIS A 479 37.72 -9.24 21.21
C HIS A 479 36.93 -10.38 20.52
N LYS A 480 35.63 -10.52 20.87
CA LYS A 480 34.77 -11.59 20.34
C LYS A 480 34.26 -11.28 18.94
N ASP A 481 33.79 -10.05 18.71
CA ASP A 481 33.19 -9.61 17.45
C ASP A 481 33.72 -8.24 17.00
N ILE A 482 33.60 -7.94 15.70
CA ILE A 482 33.91 -6.60 15.16
C ILE A 482 33.06 -5.52 15.86
N THR A 483 31.80 -5.85 16.19
CA THR A 483 30.86 -4.96 16.87
C THR A 483 31.26 -4.65 18.32
N SER A 484 31.92 -5.59 19.03
CA SER A 484 32.37 -5.35 20.41
C SER A 484 33.63 -4.47 20.47
N LEU A 485 34.46 -4.50 19.42
CA LEU A 485 35.62 -3.59 19.28
C LEU A 485 35.21 -2.14 18.99
N LEU A 486 34.08 -1.91 18.31
CA LEU A 486 33.59 -0.57 17.95
C LEU A 486 32.80 0.13 19.05
N ARG A 487 32.35 -0.59 20.09
CA ARG A 487 31.79 0.02 21.31
C ARG A 487 32.87 0.75 22.11
N ILE A 488 32.47 1.66 22.99
CA ILE A 488 33.39 2.32 23.92
C ILE A 488 34.01 1.29 24.90
N GLY A 489 35.25 1.52 25.32
CA GLY A 489 35.92 0.68 26.32
C GLY A 489 35.27 0.78 27.71
N LYS A 490 35.52 -0.21 28.58
CA LYS A 490 35.09 -0.19 30.00
C LYS A 490 35.90 0.77 30.87
N THR A 491 37.01 1.28 30.34
CA THR A 491 37.88 2.29 30.97
C THR A 491 38.50 3.15 29.90
N LEU A 492 38.70 4.42 30.19
CA LEU A 492 39.39 5.41 29.36
C LEU A 492 40.65 5.88 30.10
N LYS A 493 41.77 6.07 29.40
CA LYS A 493 43.03 6.54 30.01
C LYS A 493 43.59 7.73 29.26
N ILE A 494 44.02 8.75 30.01
CA ILE A 494 44.64 9.97 29.48
C ILE A 494 45.94 10.23 30.25
N GLY A 495 47.07 9.81 29.69
CA GLY A 495 48.35 9.83 30.42
C GLY A 495 48.36 8.78 31.53
N GLU A 496 48.49 9.23 32.78
CA GLU A 496 48.47 8.38 33.98
C GLU A 496 47.09 8.29 34.63
N ASP A 497 46.19 9.25 34.36
CA ASP A 497 44.85 9.30 34.94
C ASP A 497 43.88 8.35 34.20
N THR A 498 42.96 7.71 34.95
CA THR A 498 42.01 6.71 34.46
C THR A 498 40.56 7.07 34.78
N PHE A 499 39.68 6.89 33.81
CA PHE A 499 38.28 7.33 33.81
C PHE A 499 37.34 6.18 33.42
N GLU A 500 36.09 6.24 33.86
CA GLU A 500 35.08 5.22 33.60
C GLU A 500 34.38 5.43 32.25
N ASP A 501 33.95 6.67 31.97
CA ASP A 501 33.23 7.07 30.75
C ASP A 501 33.67 8.44 30.21
N LEU A 502 32.98 8.94 29.18
CA LEU A 502 33.29 10.23 28.55
C LEU A 502 32.84 11.44 29.37
N ASP A 503 31.76 11.33 30.15
CA ASP A 503 31.28 12.43 30.99
C ASP A 503 32.29 12.67 32.12
N GLU A 504 32.80 11.60 32.74
CA GLU A 504 33.85 11.70 33.75
C GLU A 504 35.20 12.24 33.19
N VAL A 505 35.48 12.02 31.90
CA VAL A 505 36.60 12.68 31.20
C VAL A 505 36.34 14.18 31.03
N MET A 506 35.12 14.59 30.69
CA MET A 506 34.77 16.00 30.59
C MET A 506 34.94 16.68 31.96
N ASP A 507 34.31 16.14 33.00
CA ASP A 507 34.26 16.73 34.34
C ASP A 507 35.62 16.77 35.05
N ARG A 508 36.43 15.70 34.97
CA ARG A 508 37.70 15.60 35.72
C ARG A 508 38.94 16.03 34.93
N TYR A 509 38.88 16.04 33.59
CA TYR A 509 40.03 16.41 32.75
C TYR A 509 39.79 17.68 31.93
N VAL A 510 38.65 17.80 31.24
CA VAL A 510 38.42 18.93 30.33
C VAL A 510 38.05 20.19 31.10
N ASP A 511 37.04 20.15 31.95
CA ASP A 511 36.50 21.34 32.64
C ASP A 511 37.53 22.05 33.54
N PRO A 512 38.35 21.35 34.35
CA PRO A 512 39.44 21.99 35.09
C PRO A 512 40.48 22.62 34.15
N LEU A 513 40.78 21.97 33.03
CA LEU A 513 41.75 22.47 32.05
C LEU A 513 41.21 23.69 31.28
N VAL A 514 39.90 23.73 30.99
CA VAL A 514 39.19 24.88 30.41
C VAL A 514 39.11 26.04 31.40
N SER A 515 38.89 25.75 32.69
CA SER A 515 38.93 26.76 33.75
C SER A 515 40.30 27.44 33.83
N HIS A 516 41.39 26.66 33.90
CA HIS A 516 42.75 27.20 33.89
C HIS A 516 43.10 27.93 32.56
N LEU A 517 42.62 27.44 31.41
CA LEU A 517 42.73 28.14 30.13
C LEU A 517 42.08 29.54 30.19
N LYS A 518 40.81 29.61 30.61
CA LYS A 518 40.07 30.88 30.71
C LYS A 518 40.71 31.83 31.73
N ALA A 519 41.20 31.31 32.87
CA ALA A 519 41.96 32.09 33.84
C ALA A 519 43.20 32.74 33.21
N MET A 520 44.00 32.00 32.42
CA MET A 520 45.18 32.55 31.75
C MET A 520 44.83 33.57 30.67
N LEU A 521 43.80 33.32 29.84
CA LEU A 521 43.34 34.26 28.82
C LEU A 521 42.79 35.58 29.41
N SER A 522 42.23 35.52 30.62
CA SER A 522 41.74 36.69 31.38
C SER A 522 42.80 37.39 32.25
N TYR A 523 44.01 36.82 32.37
CA TYR A 523 45.00 37.34 33.31
C TYR A 523 45.52 38.73 32.90
N ARG A 524 45.68 39.64 33.88
CA ARG A 524 46.09 41.05 33.70
C ARG A 524 47.37 41.31 32.89
N LYS A 525 48.24 40.29 32.75
CA LYS A 525 49.48 40.35 31.96
C LYS A 525 49.44 39.43 30.73
N PHE A 526 48.26 38.99 30.31
CA PHE A 526 48.08 38.31 29.03
C PHE A 526 48.07 39.33 27.87
N ARG A 527 48.71 38.99 26.74
CA ARG A 527 48.77 39.80 25.52
C ARG A 527 48.35 38.94 24.33
N LYS A 528 47.48 39.51 23.48
CA LYS A 528 47.05 38.90 22.20
C LYS A 528 48.00 39.36 21.09
N GLY A 529 48.31 38.48 20.14
CA GLY A 529 49.19 38.76 19.01
C GLY A 529 50.15 37.61 18.73
N THR A 530 50.94 37.71 17.66
CA THR A 530 52.01 36.75 17.40
C THR A 530 53.19 36.99 18.35
N LYS A 531 54.10 36.02 18.47
CA LYS A 531 55.33 36.11 19.28
C LYS A 531 56.09 37.42 19.05
N SER A 532 56.28 37.80 17.78
CA SER A 532 56.99 39.02 17.40
C SER A 532 56.21 40.32 17.67
N ASP A 533 54.88 40.28 17.74
CA ASP A 533 54.09 41.45 18.14
C ASP A 533 54.13 41.66 19.66
N VAL A 534 54.06 40.55 20.41
CA VAL A 534 54.26 40.54 21.85
C VAL A 534 55.65 41.06 22.23
N ASP A 535 56.71 40.68 21.50
CA ASP A 535 58.07 41.17 21.73
C ASP A 535 58.22 42.67 21.49
N LYS A 536 57.62 43.21 20.41
CA LYS A 536 57.59 44.66 20.16
C LYS A 536 56.88 45.41 21.28
N LEU A 537 55.71 44.93 21.70
CA LEU A 537 54.95 45.52 22.81
C LEU A 537 55.74 45.49 24.13
N LEU A 538 56.44 44.39 24.43
CA LEU A 538 57.29 44.29 25.61
C LEU A 538 58.49 45.25 25.54
N THR A 539 59.07 45.42 24.35
CA THR A 539 60.20 46.33 24.12
C THR A 539 59.78 47.79 24.32
N ILE A 540 58.58 48.17 23.88
CA ILE A 540 58.00 49.51 24.13
C ILE A 540 57.71 49.70 25.62
N GLU A 541 57.02 48.76 26.28
CA GLU A 541 56.74 48.84 27.74
C GLU A 541 58.05 48.88 28.57
N ARG A 542 59.14 48.30 28.06
CA ARG A 542 60.49 48.35 28.66
C ARG A 542 61.18 49.70 28.46
N GLN A 543 60.97 50.37 27.33
CA GLN A 543 61.47 51.73 27.07
C GLN A 543 60.76 52.76 27.95
N GLU A 544 59.45 52.61 28.17
CA GLU A 544 58.68 53.47 29.07
C GLU A 544 59.07 53.29 30.55
N TYR A 545 59.43 52.07 30.98
CA TYR A 545 59.78 51.76 32.38
C TYR A 545 61.14 51.02 32.52
N PRO A 546 62.29 51.68 32.27
CA PRO A 546 63.62 51.03 32.23
C PRO A 546 64.08 50.38 33.54
N MET A 547 63.50 50.77 34.68
CA MET A 547 63.82 50.21 36.00
C MET A 547 62.94 49.00 36.38
N ARG A 548 61.96 48.62 35.54
CA ARG A 548 61.02 47.53 35.80
C ARG A 548 61.28 46.33 34.90
N ILE A 549 61.31 45.13 35.48
CA ILE A 549 61.27 43.88 34.71
C ILE A 549 59.88 43.77 34.08
N VAL A 550 59.84 43.84 32.75
CA VAL A 550 58.60 43.67 31.98
C VAL A 550 58.45 42.20 31.60
N TYR A 551 57.26 41.65 31.83
CA TYR A 551 56.87 40.31 31.41
C TYR A 551 55.41 40.28 31.00
N CYS A 552 55.06 39.31 30.15
CA CYS A 552 53.68 38.99 29.81
C CYS A 552 53.50 37.50 29.46
N PHE A 553 52.26 37.04 29.45
CA PHE A 553 51.87 35.76 28.89
C PHE A 553 51.25 35.95 27.50
N GLY A 554 51.52 35.01 26.61
CA GLY A 554 50.92 34.92 25.27
C GLY A 554 50.68 33.47 24.89
N ILE A 555 50.37 33.24 23.61
CA ILE A 555 49.93 31.93 23.11
C ILE A 555 51.07 31.24 22.36
N SER A 556 51.30 29.96 22.66
CA SER A 556 52.24 29.17 21.89
C SER A 556 51.56 28.54 20.68
N HIS A 557 51.78 29.13 19.50
CA HIS A 557 51.42 28.51 18.23
C HIS A 557 52.38 27.35 17.88
N GLU A 558 53.59 27.34 18.44
CA GLU A 558 54.60 26.29 18.27
C GLU A 558 54.23 25.01 19.03
N HIS A 559 53.59 25.13 20.19
CA HIS A 559 53.30 24.03 21.11
C HIS A 559 51.87 24.14 21.69
N PRO A 560 50.85 23.59 21.01
CA PRO A 560 49.46 23.62 21.47
C PRO A 560 49.29 23.00 22.87
N GLY A 561 48.53 23.68 23.74
CA GLY A 561 48.43 23.32 25.17
C GLY A 561 49.53 23.91 26.05
N THR A 562 50.32 24.86 25.53
CA THR A 562 51.26 25.68 26.33
C THR A 562 51.05 27.17 26.08
N PHE A 563 51.36 27.98 27.08
CA PHE A 563 51.48 29.43 26.97
C PHE A 563 52.95 29.83 26.91
N ILE A 564 53.24 30.95 26.27
CA ILE A 564 54.58 31.54 26.21
C ILE A 564 54.67 32.69 27.23
N LEU A 565 55.61 32.59 28.16
CA LEU A 565 56.00 33.65 29.09
C LEU A 565 57.17 34.40 28.47
N THR A 566 56.91 35.62 27.98
CA THR A 566 57.94 36.51 27.42
C THR A 566 58.36 37.52 28.48
N TYR A 567 59.66 37.73 28.68
CA TYR A 567 60.21 38.73 29.61
C TYR A 567 61.52 39.35 29.11
N ILE A 568 61.80 40.60 29.48
CA ILE A 568 63.08 41.27 29.19
C ILE A 568 63.83 41.48 30.51
N ARG A 569 64.96 40.78 30.69
CA ARG A 569 65.85 40.93 31.86
C ARG A 569 66.79 42.12 31.71
N SER A 570 67.53 42.18 30.60
CA SER A 570 68.50 43.23 30.29
C SER A 570 68.11 43.99 29.01
N THR A 571 68.38 43.40 27.86
CA THR A 571 68.16 43.97 26.51
C THR A 571 67.27 43.07 25.64
N ASN A 572 67.55 41.77 25.57
CA ASN A 572 66.82 40.86 24.68
C ASN A 572 65.58 40.24 25.35
N PRO A 573 64.47 40.04 24.61
CA PRO A 573 63.34 39.24 25.08
C PRO A 573 63.77 37.77 25.24
N HIS A 574 63.31 37.17 26.33
CA HIS A 574 63.48 35.75 26.65
C HIS A 574 62.09 35.10 26.67
N HIS A 575 62.01 33.85 26.22
CA HIS A 575 60.77 33.08 26.19
C HIS A 575 60.91 31.80 27.00
N GLU A 576 59.93 31.50 27.85
CA GLU A 576 59.79 30.21 28.51
C GLU A 576 58.36 29.69 28.36
N TYR A 577 58.16 28.38 28.33
CA TYR A 577 56.85 27.78 28.11
C TYR A 577 56.20 27.32 29.41
N VAL A 578 54.91 27.63 29.58
CA VAL A 578 54.06 27.20 30.70
C VAL A 578 53.07 26.17 30.16
N GLY A 579 53.17 24.93 30.62
CA GLY A 579 52.26 23.86 30.21
C GLY A 579 50.91 23.94 30.94
N LEU A 580 49.81 23.78 30.23
CA LEU A 580 48.46 23.72 30.79
C LEU A 580 48.07 22.28 31.14
N TYR A 581 47.60 22.04 32.36
CA TYR A 581 47.15 20.73 32.85
C TYR A 581 45.86 20.88 33.67
N PRO A 582 45.09 19.79 33.90
CA PRO A 582 43.91 19.84 34.77
C PRO A 582 44.24 20.23 36.23
N LYS A 583 45.46 19.93 36.67
CA LYS A 583 46.03 20.24 38.00
C LYS A 583 46.72 21.64 38.05
N GLY A 584 46.42 22.52 37.10
CA GLY A 584 46.99 23.87 36.99
C GLY A 584 48.13 24.01 35.99
N PHE A 585 49.07 24.91 36.27
CA PHE A 585 50.13 25.35 35.36
C PHE A 585 51.48 24.71 35.68
N LYS A 586 52.15 24.15 34.67
CA LYS A 586 53.49 23.54 34.82
C LYS A 586 54.57 24.48 34.30
N PHE A 587 55.48 24.88 35.18
CA PHE A 587 56.60 25.78 34.86
C PHE A 587 57.88 25.32 35.56
N ARG A 588 59.02 25.30 34.84
CA ARG A 588 60.33 24.82 35.33
C ARG A 588 60.26 23.54 36.19
N LYS A 589 59.57 22.51 35.67
CA LYS A 589 59.32 21.19 36.29
C LYS A 589 58.46 21.20 37.58
N ARG A 590 57.95 22.34 38.05
CA ARG A 590 57.00 22.47 39.17
C ARG A 590 55.57 22.67 38.67
N MET A 591 54.58 22.27 39.48
CA MET A 591 53.16 22.53 39.28
C MET A 591 52.71 23.70 40.16
N PHE A 592 51.83 24.55 39.63
CA PHE A 592 51.24 25.70 40.31
C PHE A 592 49.73 25.71 40.07
N GLU A 593 48.94 25.74 41.14
CA GLU A 593 47.47 25.85 41.07
C GLU A 593 47.08 27.21 40.43
N ASP A 594 47.63 28.30 40.98
CA ASP A 594 47.29 29.68 40.58
C ASP A 594 48.39 30.35 39.75
N ILE A 595 47.97 31.23 38.83
CA ILE A 595 48.87 32.05 38.00
C ILE A 595 49.71 32.99 38.87
N ASP A 596 49.13 33.62 39.90
CA ASP A 596 49.88 34.52 40.78
C ASP A 596 50.96 33.78 41.60
N ARG A 597 50.76 32.50 41.95
CA ARG A 597 51.82 31.68 42.58
C ARG A 597 52.95 31.36 41.59
N LEU A 598 52.62 31.03 40.34
CA LEU A 598 53.59 30.85 39.26
C LEU A 598 54.39 32.14 39.03
N VAL A 599 53.73 33.30 38.99
CA VAL A 599 54.36 34.61 38.82
C VAL A 599 55.25 34.98 40.01
N ALA A 600 54.80 34.76 41.25
CA ALA A 600 55.61 35.00 42.44
C ALA A 600 56.85 34.09 42.50
N TYR A 601 56.73 32.84 42.03
CA TYR A 601 57.88 31.95 41.85
C TYR A 601 58.84 32.48 40.77
N PHE A 602 58.33 32.77 39.57
CA PHE A 602 59.10 33.33 38.45
C PHE A 602 59.87 34.60 38.86
N GLN A 603 59.22 35.54 39.53
CA GLN A 603 59.84 36.80 39.99
C GLN A 603 60.98 36.58 40.99
N ARG A 604 60.91 35.54 41.83
CA ARG A 604 61.97 35.19 42.80
C ARG A 604 63.12 34.38 42.20
N HIS A 605 62.91 33.76 41.03
CA HIS A 605 63.83 32.81 40.39
C HIS A 605 64.22 33.27 38.98
N ILE A 606 64.13 34.58 38.68
CA ILE A 606 64.40 35.13 37.33
C ILE A 606 65.89 35.11 36.96
N ASP A 607 66.75 35.13 37.98
CA ASP A 607 68.21 35.09 37.89
C ASP A 607 68.79 33.67 38.05
N ASP A 608 67.94 32.67 38.33
CA ASP A 608 68.36 31.27 38.32
C ASP A 608 68.90 30.90 36.92
N PRO A 609 70.10 30.30 36.81
CA PRO A 609 70.66 29.90 35.53
C PRO A 609 69.75 28.87 34.85
N GLN A 610 69.53 29.06 33.55
CA GLN A 610 68.77 28.13 32.73
C GLN A 610 69.50 26.78 32.67
N ASN A 611 69.01 25.83 33.45
CA ASN A 611 69.53 24.48 33.44
C ASN A 611 69.04 23.80 32.14
N GLU A 612 69.88 23.78 31.10
CA GLU A 612 69.65 23.14 29.80
C GLU A 612 69.46 21.62 29.95
N SER A 613 68.29 21.25 30.44
CA SER A 613 67.71 19.93 30.34
C SER A 613 66.28 20.13 29.84
N ALA A 614 66.19 20.44 28.55
CA ALA A 614 64.93 20.44 27.81
C ALA A 614 64.18 19.16 28.19
N PRO A 615 62.97 19.25 28.78
CA PRO A 615 62.23 18.05 29.12
C PRO A 615 61.99 17.27 27.82
N SER A 616 62.21 15.96 27.83
CA SER A 616 61.77 15.11 26.73
C SER A 616 60.25 15.18 26.67
N ILE A 617 59.70 16.03 25.78
CA ILE A 617 58.25 16.26 25.68
C ILE A 617 57.61 15.09 24.93
N ARG A 618 57.54 13.92 25.59
CA ARG A 618 56.67 12.80 25.19
C ARG A 618 55.25 12.90 25.76
N SER A 619 54.91 13.99 26.45
CA SER A 619 53.58 14.21 27.06
C SER A 619 52.71 15.28 26.36
N VAL A 620 53.29 16.10 25.48
CA VAL A 620 52.58 17.09 24.63
C VAL A 620 53.27 17.20 23.26
N ALA A 621 52.99 16.27 22.35
CA ALA A 621 53.51 16.32 20.98
C ALA A 621 52.39 15.96 19.98
N ALA A 622 51.68 16.98 19.51
CA ALA A 622 50.89 16.86 18.29
C ALA A 622 51.84 16.75 17.09
N MET A 623 51.57 15.83 16.15
CA MET A 623 52.17 15.89 14.83
C MET A 623 51.41 16.95 14.01
N VAL A 624 52.14 17.93 13.46
CA VAL A 624 51.60 18.90 12.50
C VAL A 624 52.13 18.53 11.11
N PRO A 625 51.27 18.25 10.11
CA PRO A 625 51.70 18.18 8.72
C PRO A 625 52.05 19.59 8.23
N MET A 626 53.29 19.82 7.78
CA MET A 626 53.61 21.06 7.09
C MET A 626 52.87 21.13 5.74
N ARG A 627 52.22 22.27 5.46
CA ARG A 627 51.72 22.60 4.14
C ARG A 627 52.20 23.99 3.74
N SER A 628 53.14 24.05 2.79
CA SER A 628 53.64 25.32 2.24
C SER A 628 52.56 26.02 1.42
N PRO A 629 52.43 27.36 1.47
CA PRO A 629 51.55 28.09 0.58
C PRO A 629 52.21 28.27 -0.80
N ALA A 630 51.67 27.61 -1.82
CA ALA A 630 52.04 27.88 -3.21
C ALA A 630 51.09 28.93 -3.80
N ALA A 631 51.67 29.98 -4.40
CA ALA A 631 50.93 31.08 -5.01
C ALA A 631 50.14 30.65 -6.25
N GLY A 632 49.07 31.37 -6.56
CA GLY A 632 48.33 31.19 -7.81
C GLY A 632 49.02 31.86 -9.00
N SER A 633 48.84 31.28 -10.19
CA SER A 633 49.00 31.96 -11.48
C SER A 633 48.06 31.33 -12.51
N SER A 634 47.78 32.07 -13.58
CA SER A 634 46.65 31.86 -14.47
C SER A 634 47.04 31.53 -15.91
N ALA A 635 46.07 30.97 -16.64
CA ALA A 635 45.96 30.91 -18.11
C ALA A 635 46.91 29.99 -18.90
N GLY A 636 46.37 29.44 -20.01
CA GLY A 636 47.11 28.64 -20.99
C GLY A 636 46.24 27.58 -21.67
N ALA A 637 45.70 27.87 -22.84
CA ALA A 637 45.00 26.90 -23.69
C ALA A 637 45.85 26.59 -24.93
N SER A 638 45.90 25.33 -25.39
CA SER A 638 45.96 24.97 -26.82
C SER A 638 45.98 23.45 -27.10
N THR A 639 45.11 23.04 -28.04
CA THR A 639 45.32 22.04 -29.12
C THR A 639 46.19 20.77 -28.94
N GLY A 640 45.55 19.61 -29.16
CA GLY A 640 45.65 18.93 -30.48
C GLY A 640 46.60 17.72 -30.65
N SER A 641 46.06 16.63 -31.24
CA SER A 641 46.76 15.46 -31.81
C SER A 641 47.49 14.54 -30.80
N GLY A 642 47.63 13.22 -31.00
CA GLY A 642 47.19 12.33 -32.07
C GLY A 642 48.23 11.23 -32.36
N TRP A 643 47.78 10.00 -32.63
CA TRP A 643 48.55 8.84 -33.14
C TRP A 643 49.47 8.04 -32.17
N GLY A 644 49.51 6.71 -32.38
CA GLY A 644 50.70 5.89 -32.11
C GLY A 644 50.56 4.69 -31.16
N GLY A 645 50.10 3.53 -31.66
CA GLY A 645 50.59 2.23 -31.16
C GLY A 645 52.00 1.94 -31.74
N PRO A 646 52.75 0.95 -31.22
CA PRO A 646 52.44 -0.45 -31.59
C PRO A 646 52.75 -1.54 -30.53
N THR A 647 52.41 -2.78 -30.90
CA THR A 647 52.82 -4.09 -30.34
C THR A 647 54.35 -4.31 -30.41
N ASN A 648 55.03 -5.18 -29.63
CA ASN A 648 54.79 -6.63 -29.50
C ASN A 648 55.70 -7.35 -28.45
N GLU A 649 55.26 -8.54 -27.99
CA GLU A 649 56.00 -9.76 -27.54
C GLU A 649 57.11 -9.85 -26.44
N GLY A 650 57.11 -11.00 -25.73
CA GLY A 650 58.31 -11.67 -25.15
C GLY A 650 58.51 -11.60 -23.62
N SER A 651 57.73 -12.27 -22.76
CA SER A 651 57.78 -13.72 -22.38
C SER A 651 58.97 -14.19 -21.52
N TRP A 652 58.70 -14.67 -20.28
CA TRP A 652 58.90 -16.08 -19.82
C TRP A 652 59.05 -16.24 -18.28
N ARG A 653 58.27 -17.19 -17.70
CA ARG A 653 58.47 -18.00 -16.45
C ARG A 653 58.77 -17.28 -15.10
N GLY A 654 58.18 -17.64 -13.95
CA GLY A 654 57.11 -18.60 -13.63
C GLY A 654 57.54 -19.71 -12.66
N GLN A 655 56.69 -20.05 -11.68
CA GLN A 655 56.58 -21.39 -11.09
C GLN A 655 55.30 -21.51 -10.23
N SER A 656 54.58 -22.62 -10.40
CA SER A 656 53.46 -23.05 -9.54
C SER A 656 53.91 -24.21 -8.67
N PHE A 657 53.35 -24.31 -7.46
CA PHE A 657 52.99 -25.55 -6.76
C PHE A 657 51.96 -25.17 -5.67
N ASP A 658 51.05 -26.00 -5.17
CA ASP A 658 50.22 -27.08 -5.73
C ASP A 658 49.27 -27.53 -4.59
N ARG A 659 48.11 -28.10 -4.96
CA ARG A 659 47.28 -29.10 -4.22
C ARG A 659 46.91 -29.01 -2.71
N ALA A 660 45.57 -28.95 -2.52
CA ALA A 660 44.70 -30.03 -1.99
C ALA A 660 44.42 -30.24 -0.47
N GLN A 661 43.11 -30.44 -0.18
CA GLN A 661 42.47 -31.46 0.70
C GLN A 661 42.88 -31.55 2.21
N SER A 662 42.01 -31.92 3.17
CA SER A 662 40.55 -32.15 3.22
C SER A 662 40.09 -32.35 4.69
N SER A 663 38.77 -32.57 4.88
CA SER A 663 38.15 -33.42 5.92
C SER A 663 38.11 -33.00 7.42
N THR A 664 36.86 -32.86 7.87
CA THR A 664 36.27 -33.01 9.23
C THR A 664 36.70 -34.28 9.99
N PRO A 665 36.56 -34.37 11.34
CA PRO A 665 35.32 -34.96 11.92
C PRO A 665 34.89 -34.54 13.37
N GLY A 666 33.57 -34.41 13.57
CA GLY A 666 32.79 -34.73 14.81
C GLY A 666 33.09 -34.03 16.15
N SER A 667 32.33 -34.23 17.23
CA SER A 667 30.89 -34.57 17.36
C SER A 667 30.40 -34.49 18.83
N ARG A 668 29.12 -34.11 19.01
CA ARG A 668 28.18 -34.49 20.12
C ARG A 668 28.27 -33.88 21.54
N THR A 669 27.05 -33.86 22.13
CA THR A 669 26.56 -33.61 23.52
C THR A 669 26.60 -32.18 24.07
N GLY A 670 25.53 -31.64 24.71
CA GLY A 670 24.13 -32.12 24.80
C GLY A 670 23.29 -31.41 25.89
N ARG A 671 21.94 -31.54 25.80
CA ARG A 671 20.91 -31.35 26.87
C ARG A 671 20.74 -29.94 27.50
N ASN A 672 19.53 -29.33 27.35
CA ASN A 672 18.41 -29.29 28.35
C ASN A 672 18.69 -28.29 29.51
N ASP A 673 17.78 -27.42 29.98
CA ASP A 673 16.35 -27.63 30.25
C ASP A 673 15.58 -26.33 30.64
N ASN A 674 14.27 -26.31 30.38
CA ASN A 674 13.15 -25.79 31.20
C ASN A 674 13.00 -24.34 31.78
N ARG A 675 11.85 -23.74 31.41
CA ARG A 675 10.71 -23.25 32.28
C ARG A 675 10.62 -21.83 32.88
N ASN A 676 9.44 -21.23 32.60
CA ASN A 676 8.55 -20.43 33.48
C ASN A 676 9.08 -19.10 34.10
N SER A 677 8.26 -18.11 34.50
CA SER A 677 6.80 -18.07 34.71
C SER A 677 6.19 -16.65 34.65
N SER A 678 4.90 -16.57 34.25
CA SER A 678 3.80 -15.71 34.75
C SER A 678 4.02 -14.30 35.38
N SER A 679 3.28 -13.30 34.86
CA SER A 679 2.22 -12.48 35.52
C SER A 679 1.84 -11.36 34.54
N ARG A 680 0.60 -11.08 34.08
CA ARG A 680 -0.79 -11.12 34.58
C ARG A 680 -1.21 -9.95 35.51
N ASP A 681 -2.35 -9.36 35.13
CA ASP A 681 -3.23 -8.42 35.84
C ASP A 681 -2.73 -6.96 36.03
N GLY A 682 -3.55 -5.91 35.82
CA GLY A 682 -4.94 -5.90 35.34
C GLY A 682 -5.51 -4.51 34.99
N HIS A 683 -6.71 -4.51 34.38
CA HIS A 683 -7.61 -3.35 34.21
C HIS A 683 -8.32 -3.03 35.57
N PRO A 684 -8.91 -1.81 35.81
CA PRO A 684 -10.24 -1.48 35.23
C PRO A 684 -10.62 0.01 35.03
N SER A 685 -11.73 0.17 34.26
CA SER A 685 -12.71 1.28 34.28
C SER A 685 -12.33 2.64 33.64
N GLY A 686 -13.25 3.37 32.99
CA GLY A 686 -14.68 3.10 32.74
C GLY A 686 -15.27 3.97 31.62
N ALA A 687 -16.53 3.71 31.25
CA ALA A 687 -17.24 4.36 30.13
C ALA A 687 -18.37 5.33 30.65
N PRO A 688 -19.24 5.96 29.81
CA PRO A 688 -19.22 7.43 29.65
C PRO A 688 -20.59 8.13 29.91
N ARG A 689 -20.66 9.47 29.67
CA ARG A 689 -21.85 10.36 29.38
C ARG A 689 -21.79 11.71 30.16
N PRO A 690 -22.64 12.73 29.89
CA PRO A 690 -23.03 13.35 28.62
C PRO A 690 -22.99 14.92 28.71
N TYR A 691 -23.85 15.64 27.97
CA TYR A 691 -23.97 17.11 27.74
C TYR A 691 -23.02 17.67 26.66
N GLY A 692 -23.43 18.59 25.77
CA GLY A 692 -24.72 19.27 25.61
C GLY A 692 -24.62 20.79 25.74
N GLY A 693 -24.31 21.51 24.65
CA GLY A 693 -24.16 22.97 24.68
C GLY A 693 -24.24 23.62 23.29
N ARG A 694 -25.05 24.67 23.15
CA ARG A 694 -25.25 25.44 21.91
C ARG A 694 -24.15 26.51 21.75
N GLY A 695 -23.72 26.76 20.51
CA GLY A 695 -22.99 27.98 20.11
C GLY A 695 -23.50 28.52 18.78
N ARG A 696 -23.91 29.80 18.73
CA ARG A 696 -24.33 30.51 17.51
C ARG A 696 -23.34 31.62 17.15
N GLY A 697 -23.04 31.78 15.87
CA GLY A 697 -22.41 32.96 15.26
C GLY A 697 -22.30 32.73 13.75
N ARG A 698 -23.27 33.14 12.91
CA ARG A 698 -23.49 34.49 12.35
C ARG A 698 -22.21 35.14 11.79
N GLY A 699 -22.07 35.10 10.47
CA GLY A 699 -21.06 35.85 9.70
C GLY A 699 -21.50 36.03 8.24
N SER A 700 -21.74 37.28 7.85
CA SER A 700 -22.17 37.76 6.53
C SER A 700 -21.96 39.28 6.54
N TYR A 701 -21.72 40.02 5.45
CA TYR A 701 -22.10 39.81 4.05
C TYR A 701 -20.81 39.80 3.15
N ASN A 702 -20.75 40.14 1.86
CA ASN A 702 -21.66 40.80 0.92
C ASN A 702 -21.29 40.50 -0.55
N SER A 703 -22.21 40.78 -1.46
CA SER A 703 -22.11 40.61 -2.92
C SER A 703 -21.66 41.86 -3.68
N SER A 704 -20.95 41.68 -4.82
CA SER A 704 -20.99 42.54 -6.03
C SER A 704 -20.40 41.71 -7.19
N ARG A 705 -21.15 41.25 -8.19
CA ARG A 705 -21.70 41.95 -9.37
C ARG A 705 -20.68 42.78 -10.15
N GLY A 706 -20.34 42.29 -11.35
CA GLY A 706 -19.67 42.99 -12.43
C GLY A 706 -19.83 42.20 -13.74
N HIS A 707 -20.45 42.80 -14.76
CA HIS A 707 -20.56 42.23 -16.11
C HIS A 707 -19.22 42.33 -16.85
N ASN A 708 -18.91 41.38 -17.74
CA ASN A 708 -18.75 41.70 -19.16
C ASN A 708 -18.82 40.47 -20.08
N GLU A 709 -18.97 40.74 -21.38
CA GLU A 709 -19.41 39.81 -22.41
C GLU A 709 -18.26 39.13 -23.18
N GLY A 710 -18.58 37.98 -23.79
CA GLY A 710 -18.17 37.63 -25.15
C GLY A 710 -16.75 37.10 -25.39
N GLN A 711 -16.64 35.80 -25.69
CA GLN A 711 -16.20 35.31 -27.02
C GLN A 711 -16.37 33.80 -27.17
N ASP A 712 -17.00 33.38 -28.28
CA ASP A 712 -17.12 31.98 -28.69
C ASP A 712 -15.80 31.43 -29.24
N SER A 713 -15.55 30.14 -29.03
CA SER A 713 -14.78 29.33 -29.99
C SER A 713 -15.16 27.85 -29.92
N SER A 714 -16.05 27.45 -30.83
CA SER A 714 -16.32 26.04 -31.15
C SER A 714 -15.28 25.54 -32.14
N TYR A 715 -14.56 24.47 -31.82
CA TYR A 715 -13.75 23.73 -32.79
C TYR A 715 -14.36 22.36 -33.08
N ASN A 716 -14.98 22.26 -34.25
CA ASN A 716 -15.53 21.04 -34.82
C ASN A 716 -14.64 20.62 -36.00
N GLY A 717 -14.28 19.33 -36.11
CA GLY A 717 -13.10 18.92 -36.91
C GLY A 717 -13.18 17.52 -37.52
N THR A 718 -14.19 17.25 -38.35
CA THR A 718 -14.19 16.08 -39.25
C THR A 718 -13.40 16.35 -40.54
N PRO A 719 -12.48 15.46 -40.96
CA PRO A 719 -12.02 15.40 -42.35
C PRO A 719 -12.84 14.38 -43.16
N LYS A 720 -13.20 14.73 -44.40
CA LYS A 720 -13.81 13.83 -45.40
C LYS A 720 -13.37 14.26 -46.80
N ARG A 721 -13.41 13.32 -47.76
CA ARG A 721 -12.95 13.37 -49.17
C ARG A 721 -11.51 12.86 -49.38
N ASP A 722 -11.15 12.25 -50.52
CA ASP A 722 -11.84 11.99 -51.82
C ASP A 722 -11.56 10.52 -52.25
N SER A 723 -12.54 9.70 -52.66
CA SER A 723 -13.23 9.54 -53.96
C SER A 723 -12.46 8.75 -55.06
N GLY A 724 -13.11 7.77 -55.72
CA GLY A 724 -12.40 6.81 -56.60
C GLY A 724 -13.19 5.67 -57.28
N ASN A 725 -14.33 5.95 -57.93
CA ASN A 725 -14.92 5.25 -59.10
C ASN A 725 -15.09 3.68 -59.21
N LYS A 726 -16.38 3.29 -59.39
CA LYS A 726 -16.98 2.46 -60.49
C LYS A 726 -16.81 0.91 -60.62
N ARG A 727 -18.00 0.26 -60.72
CA ARG A 727 -18.40 -0.88 -61.62
C ARG A 727 -17.79 -2.27 -61.31
N VAL A 728 -18.40 -3.44 -61.60
CA VAL A 728 -19.72 -3.85 -62.15
C VAL A 728 -20.04 -5.33 -61.75
N GLU A 729 -21.32 -5.71 -61.90
CA GLU A 729 -22.02 -7.03 -61.90
C GLU A 729 -21.33 -8.40 -61.64
N ASP A 730 -22.13 -9.26 -60.98
CA ASP A 730 -22.43 -10.70 -61.21
C ASP A 730 -21.40 -11.85 -61.07
N GLY A 731 -21.88 -12.94 -60.44
CA GLY A 731 -21.54 -14.32 -60.87
C GLY A 731 -21.27 -15.37 -59.79
N LEU A 732 -22.29 -16.16 -59.42
CA LEU A 732 -22.33 -17.64 -59.20
C LEU A 732 -21.03 -18.38 -58.75
N GLY A 733 -21.03 -19.32 -57.79
CA GLY A 733 -22.10 -20.01 -57.06
C GLY A 733 -21.59 -21.25 -56.28
N ASN A 734 -22.49 -22.21 -56.00
CA ASN A 734 -22.30 -23.56 -55.41
C ASN A 734 -22.28 -23.76 -53.86
N PHE A 735 -23.45 -24.16 -53.37
CA PHE A 735 -23.77 -25.14 -52.29
C PHE A 735 -23.08 -26.53 -52.51
N PRO A 736 -23.19 -27.58 -51.64
CA PRO A 736 -24.19 -27.82 -50.57
C PRO A 736 -23.77 -28.51 -49.22
N GLY A 737 -24.67 -28.44 -48.22
CA GLY A 737 -24.96 -29.53 -47.26
C GLY A 737 -24.30 -29.46 -45.86
N ALA A 738 -24.90 -29.95 -44.77
CA ALA A 738 -26.27 -30.48 -44.60
C ALA A 738 -26.72 -30.57 -43.11
N LYS A 739 -28.05 -30.50 -42.91
CA LYS A 739 -28.89 -31.05 -41.81
C LYS A 739 -28.89 -30.41 -40.40
N VAL A 740 -30.12 -30.11 -40.00
CA VAL A 740 -30.64 -29.68 -38.68
C VAL A 740 -30.93 -30.90 -37.80
N GLN A 741 -30.76 -30.81 -36.48
CA GLN A 741 -31.56 -31.60 -35.53
C GLN A 741 -31.71 -30.95 -34.13
N ASN A 742 -32.98 -30.82 -33.73
CA ASN A 742 -33.59 -30.79 -32.39
C ASN A 742 -33.07 -29.88 -31.26
N SER A 743 -33.95 -28.95 -30.87
CA SER A 743 -34.03 -28.34 -29.54
C SER A 743 -34.93 -29.17 -28.59
N PRO A 744 -34.70 -29.16 -27.26
CA PRO A 744 -35.64 -29.72 -26.29
C PRO A 744 -36.64 -28.67 -25.75
N GLY A 745 -37.91 -29.11 -25.66
CA GLY A 745 -38.83 -28.89 -24.53
C GLY A 745 -39.11 -27.48 -24.00
N ARG A 746 -40.34 -27.00 -24.23
CA ARG A 746 -41.02 -26.08 -23.29
C ARG A 746 -41.81 -26.91 -22.29
N GLU A 747 -41.73 -26.58 -21.00
CA GLU A 747 -42.66 -27.06 -19.99
C GLU A 747 -43.95 -26.22 -19.99
N ALA A 748 -45.06 -26.87 -19.61
CA ALA A 748 -46.39 -26.26 -19.53
C ALA A 748 -46.98 -26.48 -18.14
N PHE A 749 -47.62 -25.44 -17.59
CA PHE A 749 -48.41 -25.55 -16.36
C PHE A 749 -49.70 -26.35 -16.62
N PRO A 750 -50.07 -27.31 -15.75
CA PRO A 750 -51.36 -27.96 -15.81
C PRO A 750 -52.39 -27.25 -14.92
N GLY A 751 -53.59 -27.03 -15.47
CA GLY A 751 -54.79 -26.67 -14.71
C GLY A 751 -55.99 -27.44 -15.27
N GLY A 752 -56.88 -27.92 -14.42
CA GLY A 752 -58.10 -28.63 -14.83
C GLY A 752 -58.35 -29.94 -14.07
N TRP A 753 -58.89 -29.84 -12.86
CA TRP A 753 -59.50 -30.99 -12.19
C TRP A 753 -60.94 -31.16 -12.68
N GLY A 754 -61.23 -32.26 -13.38
CA GLY A 754 -62.57 -32.74 -13.68
C GLY A 754 -62.67 -34.21 -13.28
N GLY A 755 -63.46 -34.53 -12.26
CA GLY A 755 -63.52 -35.89 -11.72
C GLY A 755 -64.69 -36.71 -12.26
N SER A 756 -64.56 -38.04 -12.22
CA SER A 756 -65.59 -38.94 -11.67
C SER A 756 -65.06 -40.38 -11.49
N ALA A 757 -65.69 -41.13 -10.57
CA ALA A 757 -65.67 -42.59 -10.31
C ALA A 757 -64.76 -43.48 -11.19
N GLY A 758 -63.92 -44.39 -10.68
CA GLY A 758 -64.09 -45.39 -9.61
C GLY A 758 -63.18 -46.58 -10.00
N THR A 759 -62.70 -47.49 -9.14
CA THR A 759 -63.49 -48.40 -8.28
C THR A 759 -62.57 -49.12 -7.28
N GLN A 760 -62.96 -49.14 -5.99
CA GLN A 760 -62.74 -50.18 -4.95
C GLN A 760 -61.36 -50.75 -4.51
N SER A 761 -61.38 -51.09 -3.21
CA SER A 761 -60.45 -51.92 -2.41
C SER A 761 -59.10 -51.30 -2.02
N GLY A 762 -58.65 -51.42 -0.75
CA GLY A 762 -59.33 -51.93 0.44
C GLY A 762 -58.35 -52.40 1.51
N SER A 763 -58.54 -51.98 2.77
CA SER A 763 -57.66 -52.24 3.94
C SER A 763 -56.23 -51.66 3.85
N GLY A 764 -55.57 -51.26 4.94
CA GLY A 764 -56.02 -51.15 6.34
C GLY A 764 -54.85 -51.32 7.31
N SER A 765 -54.71 -50.42 8.30
CA SER A 765 -53.66 -50.38 9.34
C SER A 765 -52.21 -50.22 8.83
N GLY A 766 -51.27 -49.58 9.55
CA GLY A 766 -51.40 -48.81 10.79
C GLY A 766 -50.09 -48.78 11.59
N TRP A 767 -49.77 -47.63 12.18
CA TRP A 767 -48.81 -47.43 13.30
C TRP A 767 -47.36 -47.94 13.13
N GLN A 768 -46.43 -47.01 12.90
CA GLN A 768 -45.66 -46.39 14.00
C GLN A 768 -45.16 -45.00 13.62
#